data_AF-A0A2V9ESD9-F1
#
_entry.id   AF-A0A2V9ESD9-F1
#
_cell.length_a   1.000
_cell.length_b   1.000
_cell.length_c   1.000
_cell.angle_alpha   90.00
_cell.angle_beta   90.00
_cell.angle_gamma   90.00
#
_symmetry.space_group_name_H-M   'P 1'
#
loop_
_entity.id
_entity.type
_entity.pdbx_description
1 polymer ?
#
loop_
_entity_poly.entity_id
_entity_poly.type
_entity_poly.pdbx_seq_one_letter_code
_entity_poly.pdbx_strand_id
1 'polypeptide(L)'
;MARLRWVPTLGIGCALLLTAGTLPVLAQTPPPIKFEVPAVVDPIHTNGEPDIAIDPQGRVFVSGPTGTGTQRSVWLGSVDRGHTFRIINPGLPPNALLGTNAPPGGGDTDINFDRSGKQYFADLYALACLRTATTTDGGATVSQSTYPAGCGGIPGADRQWLAVYDPPEGTPNQSAYRGPRPLIYLEYNNVVSGAQWNMSNSAVDPLPGGPGLTYVVATKGTTSPCTANASFYAPLGADGYPAIDQVTGKVLQAAGSQNSDGTFNLLLNIGTPDASGDLTFLDFPSSAKPCGDSSKLIHIADGLPGSPSTLFTVLSMDIARNLFITWALSPNSGSPAQRQVFVSASSAASGWTNWSTPVQVSDGSTVTGDAVNVFPWIKAGGAGRAEAVWYGSDKSVDPSSQSGQAWNVYMSQVVYATDSMGAVRGAAPSVTLVKVSPHPMHYNDVCLAGTGCIAQQGNRNLADFFAVTIDHTGAAEIVYDDTSNGLAQQGFTPTGNQTVDHAGAGVITVARQSSGAGLFGTNVSGPSNAPTTGISDNFGDALYPVIGGTNVLGMDILSNSISLSGNILTVTTRIVDLSNPRATALRIAGTAFLQYITRWQMGNTIYFAAMENTPLNNPTFFAGKAQSVDLCSVSACFPHVITYPEPGLGGATETGSIKCPSTPSASNPCTLTINVNVADVGNPTSSSLLEEVGSYSFASAHQSGAMTNAQAEADDVPLQVDGVCCYNTLPRPPQPPPCRMADGNGDEPGNKGGSAHFSFHEDDCNQQPESEDFSDPSSGTDFHSTQVNSVAYDNVAHTVTIAGLGTNNGFPVAFTIVAVDSSLVPPGLFSITLSDGYINTGSLLSGSITLH
;
A
#
# COMPACT_ATOMS: atom_id res chain seq x y z
N MET A 1 70.45 -19.34 -45.83
CA MET A 1 70.26 -19.88 -47.19
C MET A 1 69.46 -21.17 -47.10
N ALA A 2 68.81 -21.54 -48.20
CA ALA A 2 68.05 -22.77 -48.43
C ALA A 2 66.58 -22.75 -48.02
N ARG A 3 65.79 -22.42 -49.05
CA ARG A 3 64.37 -22.71 -49.24
C ARG A 3 64.08 -24.20 -49.03
N LEU A 4 62.91 -24.51 -48.48
CA LEU A 4 62.27 -25.80 -48.72
C LEU A 4 60.78 -25.57 -49.01
N ARG A 5 60.39 -25.85 -50.26
CA ARG A 5 59.06 -26.37 -50.61
C ARG A 5 59.34 -27.66 -51.35
N TRP A 6 58.71 -28.76 -50.95
CA TRP A 6 58.06 -29.73 -51.84
C TRP A 6 57.05 -30.56 -51.02
N VAL A 7 55.84 -30.56 -51.55
CA VAL A 7 54.55 -31.22 -51.24
C VAL A 7 54.61 -32.70 -51.72
N PRO A 8 53.61 -33.61 -51.58
CA PRO A 8 52.45 -33.81 -50.68
C PRO A 8 52.41 -35.22 -50.04
N THR A 9 51.48 -35.44 -49.09
CA THR A 9 50.54 -36.58 -49.24
C THR A 9 49.21 -36.26 -48.58
N LEU A 10 48.14 -36.32 -49.38
CA LEU A 10 46.74 -36.15 -48.99
C LEU A 10 46.22 -37.47 -48.41
N GLY A 11 45.44 -37.40 -47.33
CA GLY A 11 44.74 -38.55 -46.79
C GLY A 11 43.71 -38.22 -45.74
N ILE A 12 42.45 -38.08 -46.20
CA ILE A 12 41.20 -38.37 -45.50
C ILE A 12 40.67 -37.25 -44.57
N GLY A 13 39.57 -36.63 -45.02
CA GLY A 13 38.83 -35.62 -44.30
C GLY A 13 37.91 -36.21 -43.23
N CYS A 14 37.88 -35.53 -42.08
CA CYS A 14 36.81 -35.59 -41.11
C CYS A 14 36.34 -34.14 -40.94
N ALA A 15 35.09 -33.85 -41.32
CA ALA A 15 34.50 -32.53 -41.20
C ALA A 15 34.32 -32.18 -39.71
N LEU A 16 35.06 -31.20 -39.21
CA LEU A 16 34.74 -30.53 -37.94
C LEU A 16 33.65 -29.47 -38.22
N LEU A 17 32.47 -29.70 -37.66
CA LEU A 17 31.47 -28.66 -37.43
C LEU A 17 32.01 -27.71 -36.35
N LEU A 18 32.35 -26.48 -36.73
CA LEU A 18 32.60 -25.38 -35.81
C LEU A 18 31.24 -24.88 -35.30
N THR A 19 30.84 -25.33 -34.12
CA THR A 19 29.76 -24.68 -33.35
C THR A 19 30.29 -23.36 -32.80
N ALA A 20 29.69 -22.25 -33.21
CA ALA A 20 29.91 -20.95 -32.57
C ALA A 20 29.50 -21.05 -31.10
N GLY A 21 30.48 -21.00 -30.19
CA GLY A 21 30.24 -20.95 -28.76
C GLY A 21 29.62 -19.60 -28.40
N THR A 22 28.42 -19.64 -27.81
CA THR A 22 27.85 -18.52 -27.08
C THR A 22 28.76 -18.19 -25.90
N LEU A 23 29.27 -16.96 -25.87
CA LEU A 23 29.97 -16.43 -24.70
C LEU A 23 29.03 -16.53 -23.48
N PRO A 24 29.52 -16.89 -22.29
CA PRO A 24 28.70 -16.89 -21.09
C PRO A 24 28.26 -15.44 -20.83
N VAL A 25 26.96 -15.19 -20.93
CA VAL A 25 26.36 -13.97 -20.37
C VAL A 25 26.70 -13.99 -18.88
N LEU A 26 27.51 -13.03 -18.44
CA LEU A 26 27.75 -12.82 -17.02
C LEU A 26 26.38 -12.66 -16.36
N ALA A 27 26.02 -13.59 -15.46
CA ALA A 27 24.79 -13.50 -14.70
C ALA A 27 24.81 -12.19 -13.91
N GLN A 28 23.99 -11.23 -14.31
CA GLN A 28 23.82 -9.98 -13.59
C GLN A 28 23.24 -10.32 -12.21
N THR A 29 23.88 -9.84 -11.14
CA THR A 29 23.36 -9.99 -9.79
C THR A 29 21.94 -9.43 -9.75
N PRO A 30 20.95 -10.15 -9.18
CA PRO A 30 19.60 -9.61 -9.04
C PRO A 30 19.66 -8.26 -8.32
N PRO A 31 18.85 -7.27 -8.74
CA PRO A 31 18.79 -6.00 -8.03
C PRO A 31 18.40 -6.26 -6.56
N PRO A 32 18.94 -5.49 -5.61
CA PRO A 32 18.55 -5.61 -4.21
C PRO A 32 17.07 -5.27 -4.04
N ILE A 33 16.43 -5.84 -3.03
CA ILE A 33 15.07 -5.45 -2.64
C ILE A 33 15.11 -4.01 -2.12
N LYS A 34 14.26 -3.14 -2.66
CA LYS A 34 14.06 -1.75 -2.19
C LYS A 34 12.58 -1.41 -2.20
N PHE A 35 12.24 -0.33 -1.50
CA PHE A 35 10.89 0.21 -1.38
C PHE A 35 10.81 1.62 -1.97
N GLU A 36 9.62 2.01 -2.41
CA GLU A 36 9.31 3.40 -2.80
C GLU A 36 9.18 4.31 -1.57
N VAL A 37 8.85 5.58 -1.77
CA VAL A 37 8.48 6.45 -0.65
C VAL A 37 7.17 5.92 -0.07
N PRO A 38 7.10 5.64 1.24
CA PRO A 38 5.86 5.11 1.81
C PRO A 38 4.68 6.06 1.59
N ALA A 39 3.52 5.49 1.26
CA ALA A 39 2.28 6.23 1.07
C ALA A 39 1.57 6.43 2.40
N VAL A 40 1.18 7.67 2.70
CA VAL A 40 0.30 8.00 3.83
C VAL A 40 -1.14 7.69 3.42
N VAL A 41 -1.76 6.74 4.10
CA VAL A 41 -3.08 6.22 3.73
C VAL A 41 -4.18 7.22 4.07
N ASP A 42 -4.16 7.76 5.29
CA ASP A 42 -5.10 8.77 5.76
C ASP A 42 -4.33 9.86 6.53
N PRO A 43 -4.34 11.12 6.04
CA PRO A 43 -3.65 12.23 6.68
C PRO A 43 -4.43 12.87 7.84
N ILE A 44 -5.62 12.34 8.19
CA ILE A 44 -6.51 12.84 9.24
C ILE A 44 -6.75 11.77 10.30
N HIS A 45 -7.25 10.60 9.91
CA HIS A 45 -7.53 9.51 10.85
C HIS A 45 -6.26 8.73 11.17
N THR A 46 -6.06 8.46 12.45
CA THR A 46 -4.96 7.63 12.91
C THR A 46 -5.49 6.46 13.72
N ASN A 47 -4.90 5.30 13.50
CA ASN A 47 -5.37 4.02 14.00
C ASN A 47 -4.18 3.22 14.52
N GLY A 48 -4.46 2.08 15.16
CA GLY A 48 -3.44 1.05 15.38
C GLY A 48 -3.74 -0.18 14.52
N GLU A 49 -2.91 -1.20 14.62
CA GLU A 49 -3.17 -2.56 14.11
C GLU A 49 -3.71 -2.62 12.65
N PRO A 50 -3.01 -2.01 11.67
CA PRO A 50 -3.52 -1.85 10.33
C PRO A 50 -3.46 -3.13 9.50
N ASP A 51 -4.48 -3.31 8.67
CA ASP A 51 -4.61 -4.40 7.71
C ASP A 51 -4.56 -3.89 6.26
N ILE A 52 -4.06 -4.72 5.35
CA ILE A 52 -3.97 -4.43 3.91
C ILE A 52 -4.31 -5.65 3.08
N ALA A 53 -5.12 -5.46 2.06
CA ALA A 53 -5.50 -6.51 1.15
C ALA A 53 -5.68 -5.97 -0.28
N ILE A 54 -5.30 -6.78 -1.27
CA ILE A 54 -5.40 -6.45 -2.70
C ILE A 54 -6.34 -7.47 -3.34
N ASP A 55 -7.36 -6.98 -4.02
CA ASP A 55 -8.35 -7.85 -4.67
C ASP A 55 -7.83 -8.39 -6.02
N PRO A 56 -8.55 -9.36 -6.63
CA PRO A 56 -8.15 -9.91 -7.93
C PRO A 56 -8.11 -8.91 -9.10
N GLN A 57 -8.66 -7.70 -8.95
CA GLN A 57 -8.58 -6.62 -9.93
C GLN A 57 -7.39 -5.68 -9.69
N GLY A 58 -6.63 -5.88 -8.60
CA GLY A 58 -5.50 -5.05 -8.23
C GLY A 58 -5.89 -3.77 -7.49
N ARG A 59 -7.12 -3.68 -6.97
CA ARG A 59 -7.51 -2.56 -6.09
C ARG A 59 -6.98 -2.83 -4.69
N VAL A 60 -6.43 -1.79 -4.06
CA VAL A 60 -5.78 -1.86 -2.75
C VAL A 60 -6.75 -1.34 -1.69
N PHE A 61 -6.88 -2.06 -0.58
CA PHE A 61 -7.73 -1.70 0.54
C PHE A 61 -6.91 -1.75 1.83
N VAL A 62 -7.13 -0.76 2.69
CA VAL A 62 -6.48 -0.65 3.98
C VAL A 62 -7.54 -0.45 5.05
N SER A 63 -7.31 -0.98 6.24
CA SER A 63 -8.12 -0.66 7.41
C SER A 63 -7.26 -0.51 8.64
N GLY A 64 -7.80 0.16 9.65
CA GLY A 64 -7.26 0.15 11.00
C GLY A 64 -8.33 0.58 12.00
N PRO A 65 -8.36 -0.02 13.19
CA PRO A 65 -9.24 0.41 14.26
C PRO A 65 -8.77 1.69 14.96
N THR A 66 -9.74 2.57 15.17
CA THR A 66 -9.64 3.74 16.07
C THR A 66 -9.81 3.30 17.53
N GLY A 67 -10.12 2.03 17.78
CA GLY A 67 -10.22 1.43 19.11
C GLY A 67 -11.65 1.12 19.56
N THR A 68 -11.78 0.15 20.46
CA THR A 68 -13.06 -0.40 20.92
C THR A 68 -13.93 0.57 21.74
N GLY A 69 -13.38 1.72 22.16
CA GLY A 69 -14.10 2.75 22.93
C GLY A 69 -14.74 3.82 22.06
N THR A 70 -14.08 4.16 20.94
CA THR A 70 -14.67 4.98 19.87
C THR A 70 -15.61 4.16 18.96
N GLN A 71 -15.49 2.83 19.05
CA GLN A 71 -16.34 1.85 18.36
C GLN A 71 -16.25 1.97 16.84
N ARG A 72 -15.08 2.42 16.36
CA ARG A 72 -14.86 2.79 14.96
C ARG A 72 -13.60 2.13 14.42
N SER A 73 -13.72 1.67 13.18
CA SER A 73 -12.61 1.27 12.34
C SER A 73 -12.78 1.93 10.98
N VAL A 74 -11.70 2.50 10.47
CA VAL A 74 -11.69 3.15 9.16
C VAL A 74 -11.38 2.07 8.12
N TRP A 75 -12.16 2.04 7.05
CA TRP A 75 -11.89 1.20 5.89
C TRP A 75 -11.65 2.12 4.71
N LEU A 76 -10.56 1.95 3.98
CA LEU A 76 -10.17 2.81 2.87
C LEU A 76 -9.89 2.01 1.61
N GLY A 77 -10.34 2.53 0.47
CA GLY A 77 -10.06 2.01 -0.86
C GLY A 77 -9.14 2.96 -1.61
N SER A 78 -8.12 2.42 -2.27
CA SER A 78 -7.26 3.22 -3.14
C SER A 78 -7.94 3.53 -4.48
N VAL A 79 -7.67 4.72 -5.00
CA VAL A 79 -8.14 5.19 -6.31
C VAL A 79 -7.05 5.15 -7.40
N ASP A 80 -5.80 4.88 -7.02
CA ASP A 80 -4.60 5.05 -7.87
C ASP A 80 -3.53 3.97 -7.62
N ARG A 81 -3.97 2.75 -7.25
CA ARG A 81 -3.12 1.55 -7.04
C ARG A 81 -2.20 1.64 -5.82
N GLY A 82 -2.71 2.19 -4.72
CA GLY A 82 -2.08 2.17 -3.40
C GLY A 82 -1.32 3.44 -3.04
N HIS A 83 -1.46 4.53 -3.80
CA HIS A 83 -0.75 5.78 -3.53
C HIS A 83 -1.59 6.78 -2.74
N THR A 84 -2.89 6.82 -3.00
CA THR A 84 -3.89 7.60 -2.26
C THR A 84 -5.15 6.78 -2.03
N PHE A 85 -5.84 7.10 -0.93
CA PHE A 85 -6.96 6.32 -0.43
C PHE A 85 -8.14 7.21 -0.07
N ARG A 86 -9.34 6.64 -0.12
CA ARG A 86 -10.59 7.31 0.25
C ARG A 86 -11.41 6.41 1.16
N ILE A 87 -12.14 7.02 2.09
CA ILE A 87 -12.96 6.32 3.07
C ILE A 87 -14.08 5.54 2.38
N ILE A 88 -14.19 4.27 2.75
CA ILE A 88 -15.29 3.35 2.47
C ILE A 88 -16.21 3.36 3.69
N ASN A 89 -17.50 3.67 3.50
CA ASN A 89 -18.45 3.73 4.61
C ASN A 89 -19.73 2.92 4.34
N PRO A 90 -20.16 2.09 5.29
CA PRO A 90 -21.50 1.50 5.28
C PRO A 90 -22.59 2.56 5.49
N GLY A 91 -23.62 2.51 4.64
CA GLY A 91 -24.77 3.42 4.72
C GLY A 91 -24.64 4.63 3.80
N LEU A 92 -24.88 5.84 4.33
CA LEU A 92 -24.76 7.06 3.56
C LEU A 92 -23.28 7.37 3.30
N PRO A 93 -22.90 7.82 2.08
CA PRO A 93 -21.54 8.25 1.84
C PRO A 93 -21.13 9.39 2.79
N PRO A 94 -19.87 9.40 3.27
CA PRO A 94 -19.39 10.45 4.16
C PRO A 94 -19.49 11.84 3.52
N ASN A 95 -19.60 12.85 4.37
CA ASN A 95 -19.60 14.25 3.98
C ASN A 95 -18.94 15.09 5.08
N ALA A 96 -18.82 16.40 4.87
CA ALA A 96 -18.09 17.27 5.78
C ALA A 96 -18.73 17.45 7.18
N LEU A 97 -19.95 16.93 7.41
CA LEU A 97 -20.66 16.95 8.71
C LEU A 97 -20.83 15.55 9.32
N LEU A 98 -20.70 14.50 8.52
CA LEU A 98 -20.96 13.12 8.91
C LEU A 98 -19.83 12.27 8.32
N GLY A 99 -18.89 11.86 9.18
CA GLY A 99 -17.84 10.92 8.81
C GLY A 99 -18.35 9.48 8.72
N THR A 100 -17.63 8.56 9.33
CA THR A 100 -17.85 7.12 9.29
C THR A 100 -18.90 6.67 10.32
N ASN A 101 -19.65 5.63 9.94
CA ASN A 101 -20.62 5.00 10.82
C ASN A 101 -19.91 4.27 11.98
N ALA A 102 -20.42 4.47 13.21
CA ALA A 102 -19.72 4.13 14.46
C ALA A 102 -20.26 2.90 15.25
N PRO A 103 -21.15 2.04 14.72
CA PRO A 103 -21.36 0.75 15.41
C PRO A 103 -21.70 -0.49 14.56
N PRO A 104 -21.36 -1.70 15.05
CA PRO A 104 -20.28 -2.04 16.00
C PRO A 104 -18.89 -1.94 15.30
N GLY A 105 -17.79 -2.05 16.05
CA GLY A 105 -16.42 -2.12 15.49
C GLY A 105 -15.31 -1.64 16.45
N GLY A 106 -14.09 -1.49 15.93
CA GLY A 106 -12.97 -0.85 16.62
C GLY A 106 -11.82 -1.76 17.06
N GLY A 107 -11.59 -2.93 16.45
CA GLY A 107 -10.41 -3.76 16.73
C GLY A 107 -10.17 -4.88 15.70
N ASP A 108 -8.95 -5.40 15.59
CA ASP A 108 -8.64 -6.61 14.81
C ASP A 108 -9.21 -6.65 13.37
N THR A 109 -9.20 -5.54 12.62
CA THR A 109 -9.84 -5.52 11.30
C THR A 109 -9.21 -6.53 10.34
N ASP A 110 -10.03 -7.26 9.58
CA ASP A 110 -9.59 -8.22 8.56
C ASP A 110 -10.39 -8.06 7.26
N ILE A 111 -9.67 -8.01 6.14
CA ILE A 111 -10.20 -7.87 4.79
C ILE A 111 -9.86 -9.12 3.96
N ASN A 112 -10.88 -9.73 3.34
CA ASN A 112 -10.69 -10.85 2.42
C ASN A 112 -11.61 -10.75 1.20
N PHE A 113 -11.33 -11.54 0.15
CA PHE A 113 -12.01 -11.41 -1.14
C PHE A 113 -12.44 -12.76 -1.73
N ASP A 114 -13.52 -12.74 -2.51
CA ASP A 114 -13.80 -13.81 -3.48
C ASP A 114 -13.16 -13.48 -4.85
N ARG A 115 -13.23 -14.43 -5.80
CA ARG A 115 -12.63 -14.24 -7.12
C ARG A 115 -13.32 -13.19 -7.98
N SER A 116 -14.56 -12.82 -7.64
CA SER A 116 -15.26 -11.74 -8.34
C SER A 116 -14.74 -10.37 -7.92
N GLY A 117 -13.95 -10.28 -6.86
CA GLY A 117 -13.56 -9.02 -6.24
C GLY A 117 -14.56 -8.49 -5.23
N LYS A 118 -15.53 -9.32 -4.82
CA LYS A 118 -16.36 -8.99 -3.68
C LYS A 118 -15.51 -9.08 -2.42
N GLN A 119 -15.67 -8.07 -1.58
CA GLN A 119 -14.88 -7.88 -0.38
C GLN A 119 -15.71 -8.24 0.84
N TYR A 120 -15.04 -8.83 1.82
CA TYR A 120 -15.55 -9.20 3.12
C TYR A 120 -14.69 -8.50 4.16
N PHE A 121 -15.34 -7.90 5.13
CA PHE A 121 -14.72 -7.15 6.20
C PHE A 121 -15.24 -7.66 7.53
N ALA A 122 -14.36 -7.93 8.48
CA ALA A 122 -14.70 -8.28 9.86
C ALA A 122 -13.94 -7.39 10.85
N ASP A 123 -14.59 -6.99 11.94
CA ASP A 123 -14.04 -6.00 12.88
C ASP A 123 -14.61 -6.18 14.28
N LEU A 124 -13.74 -6.17 15.28
CA LEU A 124 -14.03 -6.51 16.66
C LEU A 124 -14.70 -5.35 17.36
N TYR A 125 -15.79 -5.65 18.08
CA TYR A 125 -16.45 -4.70 18.95
C TYR A 125 -16.29 -5.07 20.41
N ALA A 126 -15.35 -4.41 21.09
CA ALA A 126 -15.21 -4.38 22.56
C ALA A 126 -15.32 -5.76 23.24
N LEU A 127 -14.75 -6.80 22.64
CA LEU A 127 -14.86 -8.18 23.11
C LEU A 127 -16.31 -8.68 23.28
N ALA A 128 -17.27 -8.15 22.53
CA ALA A 128 -18.69 -8.48 22.66
C ALA A 128 -19.24 -9.16 21.40
N CYS A 129 -18.91 -8.63 20.23
CA CYS A 129 -19.38 -9.11 18.93
C CYS A 129 -18.46 -8.59 17.82
N LEU A 130 -18.85 -8.79 16.58
CA LEU A 130 -18.15 -8.44 15.35
C LEU A 130 -19.07 -7.61 14.45
N ARG A 131 -18.52 -6.57 13.84
CA ARG A 131 -19.05 -5.96 12.62
C ARG A 131 -18.65 -6.83 11.45
N THR A 132 -19.58 -7.03 10.54
CA THR A 132 -19.34 -7.71 9.26
C THR A 132 -19.86 -6.83 8.15
N ALA A 133 -19.07 -6.62 7.11
CA ALA A 133 -19.45 -5.77 5.99
C ALA A 133 -19.00 -6.36 4.65
N THR A 134 -19.68 -5.95 3.59
CA THR A 134 -19.38 -6.39 2.22
C THR A 134 -19.53 -5.27 1.22
N THR A 135 -18.71 -5.30 0.18
CA THR A 135 -18.87 -4.46 -1.02
C THR A 135 -18.48 -5.24 -2.27
N THR A 136 -19.18 -4.96 -3.38
CA THR A 136 -18.92 -5.56 -4.70
C THR A 136 -18.38 -4.54 -5.71
N ASP A 137 -18.34 -3.26 -5.35
CA ASP A 137 -18.04 -2.14 -6.23
C ASP A 137 -16.88 -1.27 -5.72
N GLY A 138 -16.02 -1.86 -4.88
CA GLY A 138 -14.83 -1.18 -4.37
C GLY A 138 -15.12 -0.19 -3.25
N GLY A 139 -16.31 -0.29 -2.62
CA GLY A 139 -16.73 0.58 -1.52
C GLY A 139 -17.66 1.72 -1.92
N ALA A 140 -18.09 1.80 -3.19
CA ALA A 140 -19.10 2.78 -3.61
C ALA A 140 -20.45 2.51 -2.94
N THR A 141 -20.78 1.22 -2.74
CA THR A 141 -21.88 0.77 -1.90
C THR A 141 -21.38 -0.33 -0.95
N VAL A 142 -21.81 -0.23 0.29
CA VAL A 142 -21.37 -1.14 1.37
C VAL A 142 -22.60 -1.58 2.15
N SER A 143 -22.73 -2.90 2.32
CA SER A 143 -23.71 -3.51 3.22
C SER A 143 -23.01 -3.92 4.51
N GLN A 144 -23.70 -3.83 5.64
CA GLN A 144 -23.15 -4.25 6.93
C GLN A 144 -24.16 -4.98 7.79
N SER A 145 -23.65 -5.70 8.77
CA SER A 145 -24.40 -6.45 9.76
C SER A 145 -23.57 -6.61 11.05
N THR A 146 -24.21 -7.12 12.09
CA THR A 146 -23.63 -7.34 13.41
C THR A 146 -23.77 -8.80 13.79
N TYR A 147 -22.64 -9.43 14.09
CA TYR A 147 -22.56 -10.86 14.33
C TYR A 147 -21.78 -11.17 15.63
N PRO A 148 -22.18 -12.13 16.46
CA PRO A 148 -23.43 -12.87 16.41
C PRO A 148 -24.59 -12.11 17.06
N ALA A 149 -25.81 -12.35 16.55
CA ALA A 149 -27.08 -11.94 17.17
C ALA A 149 -27.20 -10.46 17.60
N GLY A 150 -26.63 -9.50 16.84
CA GLY A 150 -26.74 -8.08 17.19
C GLY A 150 -26.06 -7.71 18.52
N CYS A 151 -25.06 -8.48 18.95
CA CYS A 151 -24.33 -8.35 20.24
C CYS A 151 -25.16 -8.69 21.50
N GLY A 152 -26.37 -9.24 21.36
CA GLY A 152 -27.23 -9.57 22.50
C GLY A 152 -26.92 -10.94 23.13
N GLY A 153 -26.48 -10.97 24.38
CA GLY A 153 -26.49 -12.18 25.23
C GLY A 153 -25.51 -13.30 24.88
N ILE A 154 -24.53 -13.03 24.01
CA ILE A 154 -23.48 -13.98 23.64
C ILE A 154 -22.16 -13.55 24.30
N PRO A 155 -21.48 -14.45 25.05
CA PRO A 155 -20.16 -14.14 25.60
C PRO A 155 -19.18 -13.86 24.47
N GLY A 156 -18.26 -12.92 24.70
CA GLY A 156 -17.43 -12.20 23.75
C GLY A 156 -16.77 -12.91 22.56
N ALA A 157 -16.32 -12.09 21.61
CA ALA A 157 -15.48 -12.46 20.46
C ALA A 157 -14.12 -11.76 20.57
N ASP A 158 -13.07 -12.35 20.05
CA ASP A 158 -11.71 -11.78 19.98
C ASP A 158 -10.99 -12.41 18.78
N ARG A 159 -10.05 -11.69 18.14
CA ARG A 159 -9.21 -12.23 17.05
C ARG A 159 -10.01 -12.91 15.94
N GLN A 160 -10.88 -12.16 15.28
CA GLN A 160 -11.65 -12.68 14.15
C GLN A 160 -10.85 -12.69 12.85
N TRP A 161 -10.94 -13.80 12.12
CA TRP A 161 -10.27 -13.95 10.82
C TRP A 161 -11.18 -14.58 9.77
N LEU A 162 -11.03 -14.13 8.54
CA LEU A 162 -11.78 -14.55 7.37
C LEU A 162 -10.96 -15.54 6.53
N ALA A 163 -11.60 -16.62 6.10
CA ALA A 163 -11.03 -17.56 5.14
C ALA A 163 -12.04 -17.87 4.02
N VAL A 164 -11.71 -17.52 2.79
CA VAL A 164 -12.62 -17.64 1.64
C VAL A 164 -12.27 -18.86 0.77
N TYR A 165 -13.21 -19.78 0.62
CA TYR A 165 -13.15 -20.87 -0.35
C TYR A 165 -13.92 -20.50 -1.61
N ASP A 166 -13.18 -20.14 -2.65
CA ASP A 166 -13.69 -19.87 -3.99
C ASP A 166 -12.63 -20.29 -5.01
N PRO A 167 -12.50 -21.61 -5.28
CA PRO A 167 -11.44 -22.12 -6.16
C PRO A 167 -11.59 -21.59 -7.60
N PRO A 168 -10.50 -21.16 -8.24
CA PRO A 168 -10.49 -20.80 -9.66
C PRO A 168 -10.97 -21.94 -10.56
N GLU A 169 -11.48 -21.60 -11.74
CA GLU A 169 -11.78 -22.59 -12.77
C GLU A 169 -10.54 -23.43 -13.10
N GLY A 170 -10.73 -24.74 -13.28
CA GLY A 170 -9.63 -25.69 -13.51
C GLY A 170 -8.89 -26.15 -12.25
N THR A 171 -9.13 -25.55 -11.08
CA THR A 171 -8.60 -26.06 -9.81
C THR A 171 -9.14 -27.47 -9.54
N PRO A 172 -8.27 -28.46 -9.25
CA PRO A 172 -8.72 -29.80 -8.89
C PRO A 172 -9.69 -29.75 -7.71
N ASN A 173 -10.92 -30.23 -7.89
CA ASN A 173 -11.91 -30.23 -6.81
C ASN A 173 -11.79 -31.52 -5.97
N GLN A 174 -11.05 -31.42 -4.86
CA GLN A 174 -10.92 -32.50 -3.88
C GLN A 174 -11.72 -32.24 -2.60
N SER A 175 -12.37 -31.08 -2.50
CA SER A 175 -13.23 -30.76 -1.37
C SER A 175 -14.46 -31.64 -1.34
N ALA A 176 -14.93 -32.00 -0.14
CA ALA A 176 -16.22 -32.65 0.05
C ALA A 176 -17.39 -31.66 -0.06
N TYR A 177 -17.15 -30.36 0.06
CA TYR A 177 -18.17 -29.32 0.00
C TYR A 177 -18.96 -29.33 -1.31
N ARG A 178 -20.29 -29.26 -1.21
CA ARG A 178 -21.23 -29.28 -2.36
C ARG A 178 -22.18 -28.07 -2.38
N GLY A 179 -22.07 -27.16 -1.41
CA GLY A 179 -22.93 -25.98 -1.33
C GLY A 179 -22.51 -24.84 -2.29
N PRO A 180 -23.20 -23.70 -2.21
CA PRO A 180 -22.91 -22.52 -3.05
C PRO A 180 -21.52 -21.95 -2.79
N ARG A 181 -20.89 -21.40 -3.83
CA ARG A 181 -19.63 -20.66 -3.73
C ARG A 181 -19.87 -19.18 -4.07
N PRO A 182 -19.10 -18.25 -3.46
CA PRO A 182 -18.06 -18.46 -2.46
C PRO A 182 -18.59 -18.99 -1.12
N LEU A 183 -17.77 -19.77 -0.41
CA LEU A 183 -17.99 -20.17 0.98
C LEU A 183 -16.99 -19.40 1.86
N ILE A 184 -17.50 -18.53 2.71
CA ILE A 184 -16.71 -17.68 3.60
C ILE A 184 -16.74 -18.29 4.98
N TYR A 185 -15.59 -18.56 5.56
CA TYR A 185 -15.46 -18.86 6.98
C TYR A 185 -15.08 -17.61 7.75
N LEU A 186 -15.69 -17.43 8.91
CA LEU A 186 -15.33 -16.45 9.93
C LEU A 186 -14.96 -17.23 11.20
N GLU A 187 -13.67 -17.25 11.50
CA GLU A 187 -13.15 -17.67 12.78
C GLU A 187 -13.24 -16.51 13.78
N TYR A 188 -13.48 -16.82 15.05
CA TYR A 188 -13.12 -15.94 16.15
C TYR A 188 -12.89 -16.77 17.42
N ASN A 189 -12.14 -16.22 18.38
CA ASN A 189 -12.01 -16.79 19.70
C ASN A 189 -13.17 -16.32 20.61
N ASN A 190 -14.00 -17.24 21.07
CA ASN A 190 -15.01 -16.90 22.07
C ASN A 190 -14.37 -16.85 23.45
N VAL A 191 -14.46 -15.71 24.14
CA VAL A 191 -13.76 -15.50 25.43
C VAL A 191 -14.18 -16.46 26.56
N VAL A 192 -15.28 -17.19 26.39
CA VAL A 192 -15.75 -18.22 27.34
C VAL A 192 -15.56 -19.64 26.80
N SER A 193 -15.85 -19.86 25.52
CA SER A 193 -15.95 -21.21 24.94
C SER A 193 -14.80 -21.57 24.00
N GLY A 194 -13.86 -20.66 23.74
CA GLY A 194 -12.74 -20.87 22.84
C GLY A 194 -13.11 -20.73 21.36
N ALA A 195 -12.23 -21.20 20.50
CA ALA A 195 -12.34 -21.17 19.03
C ALA A 195 -13.71 -21.50 18.46
N GLN A 196 -14.25 -20.60 17.64
CA GLN A 196 -15.49 -20.77 16.88
C GLN A 196 -15.22 -20.56 15.40
N TRP A 197 -15.63 -21.52 14.57
CA TRP A 197 -15.67 -21.37 13.12
C TRP A 197 -17.12 -21.31 12.65
N ASN A 198 -17.40 -20.31 11.83
CA ASN A 198 -18.73 -20.04 11.30
C ASN A 198 -18.64 -19.85 9.80
N MET A 199 -19.71 -20.13 9.07
CA MET A 199 -19.73 -20.04 7.62
C MET A 199 -20.84 -19.15 7.09
N SER A 200 -20.57 -18.52 5.94
CA SER A 200 -21.51 -17.75 5.14
C SER A 200 -21.41 -18.17 3.68
N ASN A 201 -22.55 -18.30 3.01
CA ASN A 201 -22.71 -18.51 1.57
C ASN A 201 -24.13 -18.11 1.18
N SER A 202 -24.46 -18.09 -0.11
CA SER A 202 -25.76 -17.58 -0.58
C SER A 202 -26.97 -18.38 -0.10
N ALA A 203 -26.81 -19.58 0.45
CA ALA A 203 -27.90 -20.36 1.02
C ALA A 203 -28.18 -20.03 2.50
N VAL A 204 -27.16 -19.59 3.26
CA VAL A 204 -27.29 -19.28 4.69
C VAL A 204 -27.37 -17.78 4.97
N ASP A 205 -26.89 -16.94 4.05
CA ASP A 205 -26.94 -15.49 4.13
C ASP A 205 -27.67 -14.89 2.91
N PRO A 206 -29.01 -14.91 2.93
CA PRO A 206 -29.83 -14.39 1.84
C PRO A 206 -30.04 -12.86 1.91
N LEU A 207 -29.34 -12.16 2.81
CA LEU A 207 -29.48 -10.71 2.94
C LEU A 207 -29.00 -9.99 1.67
N PRO A 208 -29.62 -8.86 1.29
CA PRO A 208 -29.03 -7.98 0.28
C PRO A 208 -27.60 -7.62 0.65
N GLY A 209 -26.67 -7.77 -0.30
CA GLY A 209 -25.23 -7.60 -0.05
C GLY A 209 -24.54 -8.86 0.51
N GLY A 210 -25.27 -9.90 0.88
CA GLY A 210 -24.74 -11.23 1.25
C GLY A 210 -24.20 -12.01 0.03
N PRO A 211 -23.44 -13.11 0.24
CA PRO A 211 -23.01 -13.64 1.54
C PRO A 211 -21.91 -12.78 2.18
N GLY A 212 -21.60 -13.03 3.45
CA GLY A 212 -20.55 -12.37 4.24
C GLY A 212 -21.05 -11.41 5.33
N LEU A 213 -22.37 -11.25 5.50
CA LEU A 213 -23.01 -10.38 6.50
C LEU A 213 -23.60 -11.17 7.68
N THR A 214 -24.03 -12.41 7.43
CA THR A 214 -24.49 -13.31 8.48
C THR A 214 -23.83 -14.67 8.35
N TYR A 215 -23.63 -15.31 9.50
CA TYR A 215 -22.89 -16.55 9.62
C TYR A 215 -23.66 -17.56 10.47
N VAL A 216 -23.48 -18.85 10.18
CA VAL A 216 -23.98 -19.96 10.98
C VAL A 216 -22.79 -20.80 11.45
N VAL A 217 -22.93 -21.48 12.59
CA VAL A 217 -21.87 -22.34 13.14
C VAL A 217 -21.45 -23.38 12.10
N ALA A 218 -20.15 -23.51 11.89
CA ALA A 218 -19.53 -24.51 11.02
C ALA A 218 -18.67 -25.52 11.80
N THR A 219 -18.24 -25.22 13.02
CA THR A 219 -17.49 -26.17 13.85
C THR A 219 -18.38 -27.36 14.23
N LYS A 220 -18.00 -28.58 13.84
CA LYS A 220 -18.65 -29.80 14.35
C LYS A 220 -18.23 -30.09 15.79
N GLY A 221 -19.14 -30.71 16.54
CA GLY A 221 -18.85 -31.17 17.90
C GLY A 221 -18.94 -30.05 18.95
N THR A 222 -19.44 -28.87 18.60
CA THR A 222 -19.74 -27.77 19.53
C THR A 222 -20.79 -28.12 20.59
N THR A 223 -21.50 -29.24 20.43
CA THR A 223 -22.40 -29.81 21.45
C THR A 223 -21.76 -30.91 22.28
N SER A 224 -20.51 -31.30 22.00
CA SER A 224 -19.80 -32.33 22.77
C SER A 224 -19.36 -31.74 24.11
N PRO A 225 -19.89 -32.22 25.25
CA PRO A 225 -19.56 -31.66 26.56
C PRO A 225 -18.11 -31.95 26.94
N CYS A 226 -17.36 -30.91 27.26
CA CYS A 226 -16.07 -31.02 27.92
C CYS A 226 -16.27 -30.97 29.44
N THR A 227 -16.27 -32.14 30.09
CA THR A 227 -16.48 -32.24 31.54
C THR A 227 -15.33 -31.69 32.37
N ALA A 228 -14.14 -31.51 31.77
CA ALA A 228 -12.96 -31.01 32.48
C ALA A 228 -13.06 -29.52 32.85
N ASN A 229 -13.86 -28.74 32.12
CA ASN A 229 -14.00 -27.28 32.31
C ASN A 229 -15.46 -26.79 32.25
N ALA A 230 -16.44 -27.70 32.34
CA ALA A 230 -17.88 -27.40 32.25
C ALA A 230 -18.28 -26.59 30.99
N SER A 231 -17.55 -26.76 29.89
CA SER A 231 -17.78 -26.08 28.61
C SER A 231 -18.01 -27.08 27.48
N PHE A 232 -17.99 -26.61 26.23
CA PHE A 232 -18.06 -27.44 25.03
C PHE A 232 -16.68 -27.54 24.36
N TYR A 233 -16.54 -28.49 23.45
CA TYR A 233 -15.34 -28.60 22.63
C TYR A 233 -15.13 -27.34 21.76
N ALA A 234 -13.88 -26.88 21.73
CA ALA A 234 -13.36 -25.91 20.78
C ALA A 234 -12.03 -26.42 20.23
N PRO A 235 -11.79 -26.32 18.90
CA PRO A 235 -10.54 -26.76 18.30
C PRO A 235 -9.38 -25.87 18.74
N LEU A 236 -8.17 -26.44 18.87
CA LEU A 236 -6.96 -25.64 19.07
C LEU A 236 -6.72 -24.73 17.85
N GLY A 237 -6.56 -23.42 18.03
CA GLY A 237 -5.96 -22.55 17.00
C GLY A 237 -6.47 -21.11 16.85
N ALA A 238 -7.60 -20.73 17.46
CA ALA A 238 -8.30 -19.48 17.09
C ALA A 238 -7.67 -18.14 17.45
N ASP A 239 -6.44 -18.14 17.95
CA ASP A 239 -5.72 -16.89 18.13
C ASP A 239 -4.97 -16.48 16.85
N GLY A 240 -4.61 -17.44 15.97
CA GLY A 240 -3.73 -17.22 14.81
C GLY A 240 -4.44 -17.00 13.48
N TYR A 241 -3.83 -16.19 12.60
CA TYR A 241 -4.35 -15.94 11.26
C TYR A 241 -4.32 -17.22 10.41
N PRO A 242 -5.47 -17.72 9.92
CA PRO A 242 -5.57 -19.02 9.28
C PRO A 242 -5.21 -18.99 7.80
N ALA A 243 -5.07 -20.18 7.21
CA ALA A 243 -4.99 -20.37 5.76
C ALA A 243 -6.06 -21.36 5.27
N ILE A 244 -6.41 -21.28 3.98
CA ILE A 244 -7.36 -22.19 3.35
C ILE A 244 -6.83 -22.74 2.03
N ASP A 245 -6.90 -24.06 1.86
CA ASP A 245 -6.47 -24.73 0.62
C ASP A 245 -7.60 -24.75 -0.41
N GLN A 246 -7.43 -24.06 -1.53
CA GLN A 246 -8.44 -23.97 -2.60
C GLN A 246 -8.71 -25.32 -3.29
N VAL A 247 -7.85 -26.34 -3.14
CA VAL A 247 -8.07 -27.68 -3.73
C VAL A 247 -8.99 -28.54 -2.85
N THR A 248 -8.80 -28.52 -1.54
CA THR A 248 -9.51 -29.40 -0.59
C THR A 248 -10.58 -28.69 0.23
N GLY A 249 -10.57 -27.36 0.28
CA GLY A 249 -11.38 -26.55 1.19
C GLY A 249 -11.02 -26.74 2.66
N LYS A 250 -9.89 -27.39 2.97
CA LYS A 250 -9.40 -27.51 4.34
C LYS A 250 -8.95 -26.15 4.85
N VAL A 251 -9.33 -25.84 6.07
CA VAL A 251 -8.82 -24.68 6.82
C VAL A 251 -7.69 -25.13 7.74
N LEU A 252 -6.69 -24.29 7.90
CA LEU A 252 -5.45 -24.58 8.61
C LEU A 252 -5.21 -23.46 9.62
N GLN A 253 -5.02 -23.82 10.88
CA GLN A 253 -4.79 -22.91 11.99
C GLN A 253 -3.67 -23.45 12.89
N ALA A 254 -2.92 -22.57 13.54
CA ALA A 254 -1.81 -22.95 14.39
C ALA A 254 -1.79 -22.15 15.69
N ALA A 255 -1.31 -22.78 16.76
CA ALA A 255 -1.16 -22.14 18.06
C ALA A 255 -0.09 -22.82 18.93
N GLY A 256 0.45 -22.07 19.89
CA GLY A 256 1.33 -22.59 20.92
C GLY A 256 0.61 -23.46 21.95
N SER A 257 1.28 -24.49 22.44
CA SER A 257 0.83 -25.34 23.55
C SER A 257 1.96 -25.49 24.57
N GLN A 258 1.69 -25.14 25.83
CA GLN A 258 2.70 -25.22 26.89
C GLN A 258 2.86 -26.66 27.39
N ASN A 259 4.10 -27.12 27.44
CA ASN A 259 4.49 -28.41 28.01
C ASN A 259 4.63 -28.32 29.54
N SER A 260 4.55 -29.45 30.22
CA SER A 260 4.70 -29.53 31.69
C SER A 260 6.08 -29.10 32.20
N ASP A 261 7.10 -29.11 31.34
CA ASP A 261 8.46 -28.65 31.66
C ASP A 261 8.66 -27.14 31.44
N GLY A 262 7.61 -26.42 31.03
CA GLY A 262 7.62 -24.98 30.77
C GLY A 262 8.05 -24.59 29.35
N THR A 263 8.50 -25.55 28.52
CA THR A 263 8.72 -25.32 27.08
C THR A 263 7.39 -25.25 26.32
N PHE A 264 7.43 -24.87 25.05
CA PHE A 264 6.24 -24.81 24.20
C PHE A 264 6.41 -25.65 22.94
N ASN A 265 5.32 -26.25 22.48
CA ASN A 265 5.21 -26.76 21.11
C ASN A 265 4.36 -25.79 20.30
N LEU A 266 4.64 -25.70 19.00
CA LEU A 266 3.81 -25.03 18.02
C LEU A 266 3.09 -26.10 17.21
N LEU A 267 1.76 -26.08 17.25
CA LEU A 267 0.92 -27.17 16.73
C LEU A 267 0.00 -26.66 15.61
N LEU A 268 -0.17 -27.46 14.56
CA LEU A 268 -1.12 -27.26 13.47
C LEU A 268 -2.39 -28.09 13.71
N ASN A 269 -3.54 -27.48 13.52
CA ASN A 269 -4.84 -28.14 13.44
C ASN A 269 -5.48 -27.92 12.06
N ILE A 270 -6.10 -28.95 11.50
CA ILE A 270 -6.68 -28.91 10.15
C ILE A 270 -8.17 -29.21 10.22
N GLY A 271 -9.01 -28.22 9.88
CA GLY A 271 -10.45 -28.37 9.72
C GLY A 271 -10.78 -28.90 8.33
N THR A 272 -11.45 -30.05 8.26
CA THR A 272 -11.89 -30.65 6.99
C THR A 272 -13.39 -30.42 6.78
N PRO A 273 -13.81 -29.76 5.68
CA PRO A 273 -15.23 -29.54 5.42
C PRO A 273 -15.90 -30.83 4.95
N ASP A 274 -17.17 -31.01 5.32
CA ASP A 274 -18.05 -32.00 4.72
C ASP A 274 -18.86 -31.39 3.55
N ALA A 275 -19.94 -32.07 3.14
CA ALA A 275 -20.79 -31.61 2.03
C ALA A 275 -21.56 -30.31 2.32
N SER A 276 -21.93 -30.03 3.57
CA SER A 276 -22.61 -28.79 4.00
C SER A 276 -21.63 -27.66 4.29
N GLY A 277 -20.35 -27.96 4.47
CA GLY A 277 -19.33 -26.99 4.84
C GLY A 277 -18.97 -27.03 6.33
N ASP A 278 -19.53 -27.99 7.08
CA ASP A 278 -19.22 -28.15 8.49
C ASP A 278 -17.82 -28.77 8.66
N LEU A 279 -17.01 -28.17 9.53
CA LEU A 279 -15.61 -28.48 9.74
C LEU A 279 -15.43 -29.54 10.83
N THR A 280 -14.69 -30.60 10.50
CA THR A 280 -14.15 -31.57 11.46
C THR A 280 -12.65 -31.37 11.59
N PHE A 281 -12.19 -30.95 12.78
CA PHE A 281 -10.77 -30.72 13.07
C PHE A 281 -10.03 -32.01 13.46
N LEU A 282 -8.69 -31.98 13.45
CA LEU A 282 -7.88 -33.17 13.77
C LEU A 282 -8.05 -33.61 15.22
N ASP A 283 -8.18 -32.64 16.12
CA ASP A 283 -8.41 -32.85 17.54
C ASP A 283 -9.88 -33.11 17.88
N PHE A 284 -10.73 -33.44 16.91
CA PHE A 284 -12.16 -33.68 17.13
C PHE A 284 -12.41 -34.67 18.29
N PRO A 285 -13.41 -34.42 19.17
CA PRO A 285 -13.63 -35.22 20.35
C PRO A 285 -13.91 -36.70 20.08
N SER A 286 -13.46 -37.54 21.01
CA SER A 286 -13.82 -38.97 21.07
C SER A 286 -14.36 -39.32 22.46
N SER A 287 -14.93 -40.51 22.62
CA SER A 287 -15.39 -40.99 23.93
C SER A 287 -14.28 -41.04 24.99
N ALA A 288 -13.03 -41.23 24.57
CA ALA A 288 -11.86 -41.24 25.46
C ALA A 288 -11.28 -39.84 25.71
N LYS A 289 -11.55 -38.89 24.81
CA LYS A 289 -11.03 -37.51 24.81
C LYS A 289 -12.18 -36.53 24.49
N PRO A 290 -13.13 -36.32 25.42
CA PRO A 290 -14.35 -35.55 25.16
C PRO A 290 -14.10 -34.05 24.97
N CYS A 291 -12.94 -33.55 25.38
CA CYS A 291 -12.51 -32.17 25.23
C CYS A 291 -11.61 -31.94 24.00
N GLY A 292 -11.50 -32.94 23.13
CA GLY A 292 -10.56 -32.96 22.01
C GLY A 292 -9.30 -33.77 22.27
N ASP A 293 -8.71 -34.31 21.20
CA ASP A 293 -7.54 -35.20 21.24
C ASP A 293 -6.29 -34.51 20.68
N SER A 294 -5.56 -33.80 21.54
CA SER A 294 -4.34 -33.08 21.15
C SER A 294 -3.24 -33.98 20.59
N SER A 295 -3.29 -35.31 20.80
CA SER A 295 -2.33 -36.25 20.21
C SER A 295 -2.47 -36.41 18.69
N LYS A 296 -3.56 -35.86 18.10
CA LYS A 296 -3.81 -35.85 16.66
C LYS A 296 -3.28 -34.60 15.96
N LEU A 297 -2.85 -33.61 16.73
CA LEU A 297 -2.31 -32.37 16.20
C LEU A 297 -0.94 -32.62 15.57
N ILE A 298 -0.62 -31.81 14.58
CA ILE A 298 0.65 -31.91 13.84
C ILE A 298 1.66 -30.98 14.50
N HIS A 299 2.85 -31.48 14.80
CA HIS A 299 3.92 -30.70 15.40
C HIS A 299 4.68 -29.91 14.32
N ILE A 300 4.67 -28.58 14.43
CA ILE A 300 5.44 -27.66 13.58
C ILE A 300 6.84 -27.48 14.18
N ALA A 301 6.91 -27.23 15.49
CA ALA A 301 8.14 -27.06 16.25
C ALA A 301 7.91 -27.48 17.71
N ASP A 302 8.96 -28.03 18.34
CA ASP A 302 8.90 -28.58 19.69
C ASP A 302 9.97 -28.00 20.60
N GLY A 303 9.70 -28.01 21.91
CA GLY A 303 10.69 -27.63 22.92
C GLY A 303 11.13 -26.16 22.82
N LEU A 304 10.25 -25.29 22.35
CA LEU A 304 10.53 -23.86 22.21
C LEU A 304 10.75 -23.24 23.60
N PRO A 305 11.74 -22.33 23.74
CA PRO A 305 12.11 -21.75 25.03
C PRO A 305 11.13 -20.67 25.54
N GLY A 306 10.12 -20.32 24.73
CA GLY A 306 9.09 -19.34 25.04
C GLY A 306 7.85 -19.58 24.20
N SER A 307 6.76 -18.90 24.55
CA SER A 307 5.50 -19.03 23.80
C SER A 307 5.70 -18.57 22.35
N PRO A 308 5.35 -19.37 21.32
CA PRO A 308 5.32 -18.91 19.94
C PRO A 308 4.12 -18.00 19.65
N SER A 309 3.14 -17.95 20.56
CA SER A 309 1.97 -17.08 20.47
C SER A 309 2.24 -15.74 21.18
N THR A 310 3.26 -14.99 20.73
CA THR A 310 3.42 -13.59 21.14
C THR A 310 2.32 -12.78 20.46
N LEU A 311 1.17 -12.68 21.13
CA LEU A 311 -0.15 -12.39 20.59
C LEU A 311 -0.71 -13.53 19.72
N PHE A 312 -0.09 -13.85 18.57
CA PHE A 312 -0.55 -14.95 17.70
C PHE A 312 0.45 -15.35 16.60
N THR A 313 0.15 -16.43 15.88
CA THR A 313 0.93 -16.91 14.72
C THR A 313 0.19 -16.65 13.41
N VAL A 314 0.91 -16.48 12.30
CA VAL A 314 0.30 -16.18 10.99
C VAL A 314 0.65 -17.27 9.98
N LEU A 315 -0.37 -17.82 9.33
CA LEU A 315 -0.25 -18.81 8.24
C LEU A 315 -0.47 -18.15 6.87
N SER A 316 0.26 -18.62 5.87
CA SER A 316 0.02 -18.25 4.48
C SER A 316 0.33 -19.41 3.53
N MET A 317 -0.38 -19.52 2.41
CA MET A 317 -0.23 -20.63 1.46
C MET A 317 0.18 -20.10 0.08
N ASP A 318 1.22 -20.70 -0.50
CA ASP A 318 1.65 -20.37 -1.86
C ASP A 318 0.78 -21.07 -2.93
N ILE A 319 0.97 -20.68 -4.19
CA ILE A 319 0.25 -21.27 -5.33
C ILE A 319 0.53 -22.76 -5.55
N ALA A 320 1.61 -23.31 -4.98
CA ALA A 320 1.96 -24.74 -5.03
C ALA A 320 1.47 -25.51 -3.80
N ARG A 321 0.63 -24.88 -2.96
CA ARG A 321 0.03 -25.46 -1.75
C ARG A 321 1.06 -25.81 -0.69
N ASN A 322 2.18 -25.09 -0.64
CA ASN A 322 3.05 -25.08 0.51
C ASN A 322 2.50 -24.08 1.53
N LEU A 323 2.34 -24.55 2.76
CA LEU A 323 1.92 -23.76 3.90
C LEU A 323 3.17 -23.22 4.60
N PHE A 324 3.18 -21.92 4.85
CA PHE A 324 4.21 -21.21 5.60
C PHE A 324 3.60 -20.70 6.90
N ILE A 325 4.41 -20.69 7.95
CA ILE A 325 4.05 -20.10 9.25
C ILE A 325 5.17 -19.18 9.72
N THR A 326 4.82 -18.03 10.27
CA THR A 326 5.73 -17.15 10.99
C THR A 326 5.30 -16.96 12.44
N TRP A 327 6.27 -16.79 13.34
CA TRP A 327 6.03 -16.49 14.75
C TRP A 327 7.24 -15.81 15.40
N ALA A 328 6.99 -15.13 16.52
CA ALA A 328 8.01 -14.58 17.39
C ALA A 328 7.87 -15.22 18.77
N LEU A 329 9.00 -15.53 19.41
CA LEU A 329 8.98 -16.12 20.76
C LEU A 329 8.72 -15.05 21.82
N SER A 330 7.92 -15.41 22.83
CA SER A 330 7.81 -14.69 24.09
C SER A 330 8.58 -15.46 25.16
N PRO A 331 9.88 -15.17 25.36
CA PRO A 331 10.72 -15.87 26.31
C PRO A 331 10.32 -15.52 27.74
N ASN A 332 10.73 -16.37 28.69
CA ASN A 332 10.63 -16.06 30.11
C ASN A 332 11.33 -14.72 30.44
N SER A 333 10.83 -14.04 31.48
CA SER A 333 11.33 -12.72 31.89
C SER A 333 12.86 -12.71 32.05
N GLY A 334 13.51 -11.68 31.51
CA GLY A 334 14.97 -11.48 31.59
C GLY A 334 15.80 -11.99 30.40
N SER A 335 15.19 -12.52 29.34
CA SER A 335 15.90 -12.94 28.11
C SER A 335 15.36 -12.26 26.83
N PRO A 336 15.29 -10.91 26.76
CA PRO A 336 14.67 -10.20 25.64
C PRO A 336 15.27 -10.57 24.28
N ALA A 337 16.58 -10.81 24.19
CA ALA A 337 17.28 -11.23 22.96
C ALA A 337 16.73 -12.52 22.31
N GLN A 338 15.94 -13.33 23.04
CA GLN A 338 15.31 -14.53 22.48
C GLN A 338 14.02 -14.24 21.70
N ARG A 339 13.50 -13.00 21.73
CA ARG A 339 12.37 -12.54 20.92
C ARG A 339 12.81 -12.35 19.46
N GLN A 340 12.97 -13.47 18.76
CA GLN A 340 13.36 -13.53 17.35
C GLN A 340 12.22 -14.09 16.50
N VAL A 341 12.25 -13.77 15.20
CA VAL A 341 11.23 -14.19 14.23
C VAL A 341 11.69 -15.46 13.52
N PHE A 342 10.79 -16.43 13.41
CA PHE A 342 11.05 -17.72 12.79
C PHE A 342 10.03 -18.02 11.70
N VAL A 343 10.49 -18.71 10.65
CA VAL A 343 9.63 -19.24 9.59
C VAL A 343 9.84 -20.75 9.46
N SER A 344 8.76 -21.47 9.19
CA SER A 344 8.80 -22.87 8.74
C SER A 344 7.78 -23.10 7.62
N ALA A 345 7.99 -24.14 6.82
CA ALA A 345 7.12 -24.49 5.70
C ALA A 345 6.84 -26.01 5.62
N SER A 346 5.68 -26.36 5.08
CA SER A 346 5.27 -27.75 4.85
C SER A 346 4.43 -27.86 3.59
N SER A 347 4.61 -28.94 2.82
CA SER A 347 3.89 -29.13 1.56
C SER A 347 2.61 -29.96 1.73
N ALA A 348 1.57 -29.61 0.94
CA ALA A 348 0.39 -30.43 0.75
C ALA A 348 0.69 -31.86 0.28
N ALA A 349 1.84 -32.10 -0.37
CA ALA A 349 2.28 -33.44 -0.77
C ALA A 349 2.45 -34.40 0.42
N SER A 350 2.75 -33.85 1.61
CA SER A 350 2.81 -34.59 2.88
C SER A 350 1.50 -34.55 3.67
N GLY A 351 0.44 -33.92 3.14
CA GLY A 351 -0.73 -33.54 3.93
C GLY A 351 -0.39 -32.50 5.01
N TRP A 352 0.62 -31.67 4.78
CA TRP A 352 1.18 -30.69 5.72
C TRP A 352 1.72 -31.29 7.03
N THR A 353 2.16 -32.55 7.01
CA THR A 353 2.69 -33.26 8.20
C THR A 353 4.20 -33.17 8.36
N ASN A 354 4.94 -32.88 7.28
CA ASN A 354 6.40 -32.83 7.29
C ASN A 354 6.90 -31.38 7.17
N TRP A 355 7.17 -30.76 8.32
CA TRP A 355 7.66 -29.38 8.40
C TRP A 355 9.18 -29.28 8.26
N SER A 356 9.65 -28.20 7.65
CA SER A 356 11.06 -27.83 7.68
C SER A 356 11.50 -27.51 9.11
N THR A 357 12.80 -27.62 9.38
CA THR A 357 13.35 -27.06 10.61
C THR A 357 13.06 -25.55 10.66
N PRO A 358 12.56 -25.00 11.78
CA PRO A 358 12.39 -23.55 11.93
C PRO A 358 13.68 -22.79 11.63
N VAL A 359 13.56 -21.73 10.84
CA VAL A 359 14.69 -20.85 10.50
C VAL A 359 14.43 -19.46 11.05
N GLN A 360 15.38 -18.94 11.81
CA GLN A 360 15.34 -17.55 12.27
C GLN A 360 15.54 -16.63 11.05
N VAL A 361 14.63 -15.68 10.86
CA VAL A 361 14.63 -14.75 9.73
C VAL A 361 14.98 -13.31 10.10
N SER A 362 14.99 -13.00 11.40
CA SER A 362 15.61 -11.79 11.98
C SER A 362 17.11 -12.02 12.26
N ASP A 363 17.90 -10.95 12.32
CA ASP A 363 19.35 -11.03 12.56
C ASP A 363 19.75 -10.91 14.06
N GLY A 364 18.84 -10.44 14.92
CA GLY A 364 19.07 -10.30 16.36
C GLY A 364 20.12 -9.23 16.73
N SER A 365 20.40 -8.28 15.83
CA SER A 365 21.50 -7.33 15.94
C SER A 365 21.05 -5.93 16.37
N THR A 366 21.70 -5.41 17.41
CA THR A 366 21.55 -4.01 17.82
C THR A 366 22.17 -3.03 16.82
N VAL A 367 23.03 -3.50 15.89
CA VAL A 367 23.70 -2.64 14.90
C VAL A 367 22.78 -2.32 13.73
N THR A 368 22.00 -3.30 13.28
CA THR A 368 21.03 -3.13 12.19
C THR A 368 19.75 -2.51 12.71
N GLY A 369 19.42 -2.74 13.98
CA GLY A 369 18.22 -2.24 14.64
C GLY A 369 17.16 -3.32 14.83
N ASP A 370 17.56 -4.59 14.91
CA ASP A 370 16.72 -5.79 14.80
C ASP A 370 17.01 -6.77 15.98
N ALA A 371 17.32 -6.21 17.15
CA ALA A 371 17.76 -6.93 18.34
C ALA A 371 16.63 -7.73 19.01
N VAL A 372 15.42 -7.19 19.01
CA VAL A 372 14.22 -7.73 19.66
C VAL A 372 13.02 -7.47 18.77
N ASN A 373 12.20 -8.50 18.53
CA ASN A 373 11.21 -8.50 17.46
C ASN A 373 9.81 -8.86 17.95
N VAL A 374 8.80 -8.18 17.40
CA VAL A 374 7.38 -8.36 17.73
C VAL A 374 6.50 -8.27 16.49
N PHE A 375 5.26 -8.76 16.62
CA PHE A 375 4.19 -8.66 15.63
C PHE A 375 4.56 -9.18 14.22
N PRO A 376 5.02 -10.44 14.10
CA PRO A 376 5.38 -10.95 12.79
C PRO A 376 4.16 -11.29 11.93
N TRP A 377 4.22 -10.97 10.64
CA TRP A 377 3.24 -11.37 9.62
C TRP A 377 3.92 -12.04 8.43
N ILE A 378 3.19 -12.84 7.64
CA ILE A 378 3.74 -13.52 6.47
C ILE A 378 2.77 -13.58 5.29
N LYS A 379 3.29 -13.37 4.09
CA LYS A 379 2.58 -13.65 2.84
C LYS A 379 3.36 -14.62 1.98
N ALA A 380 2.68 -15.63 1.45
CA ALA A 380 3.23 -16.56 0.47
C ALA A 380 2.72 -16.24 -0.94
N GLY A 381 3.52 -16.52 -1.96
CA GLY A 381 3.20 -16.21 -3.35
C GLY A 381 3.52 -17.37 -4.28
N GLY A 382 4.64 -17.28 -5.00
CA GLY A 382 5.13 -18.35 -5.87
C GLY A 382 5.62 -19.58 -5.09
N ALA A 383 5.77 -20.71 -5.80
CA ALA A 383 6.18 -21.97 -5.20
C ALA A 383 7.48 -21.84 -4.37
N GLY A 384 7.41 -22.17 -3.08
CA GLY A 384 8.53 -22.15 -2.14
C GLY A 384 8.92 -20.75 -1.65
N ARG A 385 8.14 -19.70 -1.93
CA ARG A 385 8.49 -18.30 -1.66
C ARG A 385 7.49 -17.63 -0.72
N ALA A 386 8.01 -16.98 0.30
CA ALA A 386 7.23 -16.15 1.22
C ALA A 386 8.03 -14.95 1.73
N GLU A 387 7.33 -13.93 2.19
CA GLU A 387 7.88 -12.74 2.84
C GLU A 387 7.33 -12.64 4.25
N ALA A 388 8.23 -12.65 5.23
CA ALA A 388 7.90 -12.42 6.63
C ALA A 388 8.30 -10.98 7.01
N VAL A 389 7.43 -10.27 7.71
CA VAL A 389 7.66 -8.90 8.21
C VAL A 389 7.51 -8.86 9.72
N TRP A 390 8.17 -7.91 10.40
CA TRP A 390 8.02 -7.67 11.84
C TRP A 390 8.48 -6.26 12.24
N TYR A 391 8.14 -5.83 13.45
CA TYR A 391 8.75 -4.67 14.10
C TYR A 391 9.99 -5.11 14.87
N GLY A 392 11.14 -4.47 14.58
CA GLY A 392 12.43 -4.75 15.22
C GLY A 392 12.98 -3.54 15.97
N SER A 393 13.44 -3.78 17.20
CA SER A 393 14.02 -2.78 18.11
C SER A 393 15.54 -2.72 18.01
N ASP A 394 16.10 -1.52 18.12
CA ASP A 394 17.55 -1.29 18.23
C ASP A 394 18.19 -1.80 19.52
N LYS A 395 17.38 -2.12 20.55
CA LYS A 395 17.87 -2.53 21.87
C LYS A 395 17.39 -3.91 22.26
N SER A 396 18.28 -4.66 22.89
CA SER A 396 17.96 -5.93 23.55
C SER A 396 17.35 -5.72 24.94
N VAL A 397 16.16 -5.15 24.98
CA VAL A 397 15.40 -4.84 26.21
C VAL A 397 13.99 -5.43 26.12
N ASP A 398 13.27 -5.47 27.24
CA ASP A 398 11.86 -5.84 27.23
C ASP A 398 11.08 -4.83 26.36
N PRO A 399 10.33 -5.27 25.33
CA PRO A 399 9.51 -4.39 24.49
C PRO A 399 8.62 -3.44 25.29
N SER A 400 8.08 -3.90 26.42
CA SER A 400 7.18 -3.11 27.27
C SER A 400 7.91 -2.16 28.23
N SER A 401 9.23 -2.04 28.14
CA SER A 401 10.02 -1.15 29.00
C SER A 401 10.37 0.17 28.31
N GLN A 402 10.27 1.29 29.02
CA GLN A 402 10.68 2.61 28.52
C GLN A 402 12.20 2.79 28.57
N SER A 403 12.90 2.08 27.69
CA SER A 403 14.37 2.08 27.64
C SER A 403 14.92 2.98 26.52
N GLY A 404 14.10 3.84 25.91
CA GLY A 404 14.51 4.72 24.82
C GLY A 404 14.86 3.98 23.53
N GLN A 405 14.26 2.82 23.28
CA GLN A 405 14.44 2.05 22.06
C GLN A 405 13.73 2.70 20.87
N ALA A 406 14.24 2.42 19.68
CA ALA A 406 13.70 2.85 18.39
C ALA A 406 13.35 1.62 17.57
N TRP A 407 12.18 1.63 16.94
CA TRP A 407 11.62 0.49 16.22
C TRP A 407 11.56 0.76 14.72
N ASN A 408 11.82 -0.28 13.93
CA ASN A 408 11.80 -0.24 12.48
C ASN A 408 10.98 -1.41 11.93
N VAL A 409 10.52 -1.28 10.69
CA VAL A 409 9.89 -2.37 9.97
C VAL A 409 10.97 -3.15 9.22
N TYR A 410 10.96 -4.47 9.36
CA TYR A 410 11.83 -5.38 8.62
C TYR A 410 11.03 -6.36 7.78
N MET A 411 11.67 -6.83 6.71
CA MET A 411 11.18 -7.92 5.89
C MET A 411 12.31 -8.90 5.59
N SER A 412 12.01 -10.20 5.68
CA SER A 412 12.83 -11.26 5.12
C SER A 412 12.08 -12.01 4.02
N GLN A 413 12.62 -12.00 2.81
CA GLN A 413 12.17 -12.92 1.76
C GLN A 413 12.84 -14.29 1.98
N VAL A 414 12.03 -15.33 2.12
CA VAL A 414 12.47 -16.72 2.26
C VAL A 414 12.18 -17.50 0.99
N VAL A 415 13.17 -18.25 0.50
CA VAL A 415 13.05 -19.08 -0.70
C VAL A 415 13.53 -20.50 -0.40
N TYR A 416 12.57 -21.43 -0.31
CA TYR A 416 12.82 -22.85 -0.12
C TYR A 416 13.09 -23.54 -1.45
N ALA A 417 13.97 -24.55 -1.42
CA ALA A 417 14.13 -25.45 -2.54
C ALA A 417 12.86 -26.30 -2.73
N THR A 418 12.36 -26.34 -3.96
CA THR A 418 11.16 -27.09 -4.34
C THR A 418 11.48 -28.28 -5.24
N ASP A 419 10.56 -29.24 -5.32
CA ASP A 419 10.59 -30.27 -6.34
C ASP A 419 9.93 -29.84 -7.67
N SER A 420 9.85 -30.74 -8.63
CA SER A 420 9.25 -30.45 -9.94
C SER A 420 7.75 -30.14 -9.90
N MET A 421 7.08 -30.46 -8.79
CA MET A 421 5.67 -30.14 -8.53
C MET A 421 5.53 -28.86 -7.69
N GLY A 422 6.63 -28.20 -7.35
CA GLY A 422 6.64 -27.01 -6.51
C GLY A 422 6.62 -27.30 -5.00
N ALA A 423 6.66 -28.56 -4.58
CA ALA A 423 6.61 -28.91 -3.15
C ALA A 423 7.94 -28.62 -2.44
N VAL A 424 7.91 -27.98 -1.27
CA VAL A 424 9.12 -27.72 -0.46
C VAL A 424 9.78 -29.02 0.00
N ARG A 425 11.11 -29.08 -0.05
CA ARG A 425 11.92 -30.28 0.25
C ARG A 425 12.46 -30.36 1.68
N GLY A 426 12.04 -29.46 2.57
CA GLY A 426 12.50 -29.41 3.97
C GLY A 426 13.94 -28.93 4.18
N ALA A 427 14.70 -28.64 3.11
CA ALA A 427 16.01 -28.00 3.19
C ALA A 427 15.88 -26.55 3.69
N ALA A 428 16.95 -26.02 4.30
CA ALA A 428 16.99 -24.62 4.73
C ALA A 428 16.77 -23.67 3.52
N PRO A 429 15.96 -22.62 3.67
CA PRO A 429 15.74 -21.63 2.63
C PRO A 429 16.94 -20.67 2.51
N SER A 430 17.04 -19.96 1.39
CA SER A 430 17.79 -18.70 1.37
C SER A 430 16.95 -17.59 2.00
N VAL A 431 17.59 -16.71 2.77
CA VAL A 431 16.96 -15.59 3.46
C VAL A 431 17.58 -14.28 2.97
N THR A 432 16.76 -13.32 2.57
CA THR A 432 17.19 -11.96 2.21
C THR A 432 16.48 -10.97 3.14
N LEU A 433 17.22 -10.44 4.13
CA LEU A 433 16.75 -9.46 5.10
C LEU A 433 16.91 -8.03 4.58
N VAL A 434 15.90 -7.20 4.80
CA VAL A 434 15.86 -5.79 4.41
C VAL A 434 15.11 -4.98 5.47
N LYS A 435 15.64 -3.80 5.81
CA LYS A 435 14.90 -2.78 6.55
C LYS A 435 13.96 -2.06 5.58
N VAL A 436 12.66 -2.06 5.89
CA VAL A 436 11.58 -1.51 5.06
C VAL A 436 11.37 -0.03 5.35
N SER A 437 11.25 0.33 6.63
CA SER A 437 10.95 1.71 7.00
C SER A 437 12.14 2.64 6.69
N PRO A 438 11.92 3.87 6.20
CA PRO A 438 13.02 4.79 5.89
C PRO A 438 13.74 5.29 7.16
N HIS A 439 12.98 5.45 8.24
CA HIS A 439 13.44 5.87 9.56
C HIS A 439 12.80 4.98 10.64
N PRO A 440 13.16 5.15 11.94
CA PRO A 440 12.40 4.54 13.01
C PRO A 440 10.94 5.03 12.98
N MET A 441 10.00 4.09 13.00
CA MET A 441 8.55 4.36 12.94
C MET A 441 7.91 4.44 14.32
N HIS A 442 8.61 4.03 15.38
CA HIS A 442 8.11 4.10 16.74
C HIS A 442 9.27 4.25 17.73
N TYR A 443 9.00 4.83 18.90
CA TYR A 443 9.97 5.06 19.96
C TYR A 443 9.41 4.63 21.31
N ASN A 444 10.30 4.20 22.20
CA ASN A 444 10.00 3.69 23.55
C ASN A 444 9.25 2.35 23.54
N ASP A 445 8.39 2.13 24.52
CA ASP A 445 7.78 0.84 24.80
C ASP A 445 6.66 0.50 23.82
N VAL A 446 6.52 -0.80 23.55
CA VAL A 446 5.35 -1.40 22.91
C VAL A 446 4.75 -2.37 23.91
N CYS A 447 3.53 -2.11 24.37
CA CYS A 447 2.90 -2.96 25.36
C CYS A 447 2.33 -4.24 24.71
N LEU A 448 2.82 -5.40 25.16
CA LEU A 448 2.46 -6.71 24.59
C LEU A 448 1.39 -7.47 25.40
N ALA A 449 0.72 -6.81 26.36
CA ALA A 449 -0.26 -7.45 27.25
C ALA A 449 -1.69 -7.46 26.68
N GLY A 450 -1.88 -7.12 25.39
CA GLY A 450 -3.19 -6.96 24.77
C GLY A 450 -4.06 -5.96 25.53
N THR A 451 -5.31 -6.31 25.80
CA THR A 451 -6.21 -5.48 26.65
C THR A 451 -5.70 -5.29 28.08
N GLY A 452 -4.77 -6.13 28.57
CA GLY A 452 -4.08 -5.91 29.83
C GLY A 452 -3.23 -4.64 29.88
N CYS A 453 -2.87 -4.07 28.73
CA CYS A 453 -2.15 -2.79 28.61
C CYS A 453 -2.95 -1.61 29.18
N ILE A 454 -4.29 -1.71 29.18
CA ILE A 454 -5.18 -0.67 29.71
C ILE A 454 -4.99 -0.53 31.22
N ALA A 455 -5.03 -1.66 31.93
CA ALA A 455 -4.88 -1.68 33.39
C ALA A 455 -3.46 -1.29 33.84
N GLN A 456 -2.47 -1.58 33.00
CA GLN A 456 -1.06 -1.30 33.25
C GLN A 456 -0.59 0.05 32.68
N GLN A 457 -1.46 0.75 31.94
CA GLN A 457 -1.17 2.01 31.26
C GLN A 457 0.05 1.90 30.33
N GLY A 458 0.12 0.81 29.56
CA GLY A 458 1.19 0.60 28.59
C GLY A 458 0.88 1.20 27.22
N ASN A 459 1.93 1.53 26.46
CA ASN A 459 1.80 2.13 25.14
C ASN A 459 1.15 1.17 24.13
N ARG A 460 0.00 1.59 23.59
CA ARG A 460 -0.82 0.83 22.64
C ARG A 460 -1.01 1.55 21.30
N ASN A 461 -0.12 2.48 20.92
CA ASN A 461 -0.25 3.23 19.67
C ASN A 461 -0.16 2.33 18.42
N LEU A 462 0.62 1.25 18.49
CA LEU A 462 0.73 0.25 17.42
C LEU A 462 -0.31 -0.88 17.54
N ALA A 463 -1.01 -0.94 18.67
CA ALA A 463 -1.86 -2.07 19.05
C ALA A 463 -1.19 -3.45 18.91
N ASP A 464 -1.78 -4.38 18.15
CA ASP A 464 -1.49 -5.81 18.26
C ASP A 464 -0.85 -6.46 16.99
N PHE A 465 -0.94 -5.85 15.79
CA PHE A 465 -0.30 -6.40 14.57
C PHE A 465 -0.09 -5.37 13.45
N PHE A 466 0.47 -5.82 12.33
CA PHE A 466 0.45 -5.16 11.03
C PHE A 466 0.57 -6.23 9.94
N ALA A 467 0.36 -5.87 8.67
CA ALA A 467 0.24 -6.86 7.60
C ALA A 467 1.18 -6.63 6.41
N VAL A 468 1.47 -7.73 5.69
CA VAL A 468 2.03 -7.72 4.34
C VAL A 468 1.13 -8.49 3.39
N THR A 469 0.95 -7.94 2.21
CA THR A 469 0.35 -8.62 1.06
C THR A 469 1.26 -8.48 -0.17
N ILE A 470 0.83 -9.00 -1.32
CA ILE A 470 1.55 -8.86 -2.58
C ILE A 470 0.63 -8.43 -3.72
N ASP A 471 1.18 -7.62 -4.62
CA ASP A 471 0.49 -7.23 -5.84
C ASP A 471 0.53 -8.33 -6.93
N HIS A 472 -0.08 -8.05 -8.08
CA HIS A 472 -0.11 -8.95 -9.24
C HIS A 472 1.27 -9.24 -9.87
N THR A 473 2.31 -8.46 -9.55
CA THR A 473 3.70 -8.69 -9.97
C THR A 473 4.48 -9.51 -8.94
N GLY A 474 3.92 -9.68 -7.73
CA GLY A 474 4.55 -10.31 -6.59
C GLY A 474 5.35 -9.34 -5.73
N ALA A 475 5.18 -8.03 -5.91
CA ALA A 475 5.82 -7.01 -5.09
C ALA A 475 5.16 -6.96 -3.71
N ALA A 476 5.96 -6.91 -2.65
CA ALA A 476 5.48 -6.72 -1.29
C ALA A 476 4.75 -5.37 -1.15
N GLU A 477 3.58 -5.38 -0.49
CA GLU A 477 2.91 -4.18 0.02
C GLU A 477 2.73 -4.36 1.53
N ILE A 478 3.44 -3.55 2.32
CA ILE A 478 3.54 -3.67 3.77
C ILE A 478 2.86 -2.46 4.40
N VAL A 479 1.80 -2.68 5.17
CA VAL A 479 1.10 -1.62 5.91
C VAL A 479 1.62 -1.56 7.34
N TYR A 480 1.87 -0.39 7.90
CA TYR A 480 2.30 -0.23 9.30
C TYR A 480 1.88 1.15 9.84
N ASP A 481 1.86 1.30 11.16
CA ASP A 481 1.64 2.59 11.80
C ASP A 481 2.98 3.31 12.00
N ASP A 482 3.09 4.55 11.53
CA ASP A 482 4.19 5.44 11.89
C ASP A 482 3.75 6.40 13.00
N THR A 483 4.25 6.16 14.22
CA THR A 483 4.01 7.00 15.39
C THR A 483 5.23 7.86 15.73
N SER A 484 6.22 7.97 14.86
CA SER A 484 7.49 8.67 15.13
C SER A 484 7.33 10.20 15.25
N ASN A 485 6.14 10.73 14.94
CA ASN A 485 5.81 12.16 14.87
C ASN A 485 5.65 12.89 16.22
N GLY A 486 5.63 12.16 17.34
CA GLY A 486 5.56 12.74 18.68
C GLY A 486 4.32 13.60 18.97
N LEU A 487 3.26 13.49 18.17
CA LEU A 487 2.00 14.23 18.40
C LEU A 487 1.39 13.84 19.74
N ALA A 488 0.87 14.83 20.44
CA ALA A 488 0.11 14.66 21.68
C ALA A 488 -0.71 15.94 21.91
N GLN A 489 -1.97 15.81 22.32
CA GLN A 489 -2.83 16.95 22.56
C GLN A 489 -2.40 17.69 23.83
N GLN A 490 -2.09 18.98 23.70
CA GLN A 490 -1.70 19.79 24.86
C GLN A 490 -2.83 19.95 25.86
N GLY A 491 -2.52 19.79 27.15
CA GLY A 491 -3.51 19.92 28.22
C GLY A 491 -4.51 18.77 28.29
N PHE A 492 -4.39 17.77 27.43
CA PHE A 492 -5.13 16.53 27.55
C PHE A 492 -4.51 15.68 28.66
N THR A 493 -5.21 15.58 29.78
CA THR A 493 -4.91 14.62 30.84
C THR A 493 -6.16 13.79 31.04
N PRO A 494 -6.18 12.52 30.64
CA PRO A 494 -7.34 11.67 30.85
C PRO A 494 -7.73 11.66 32.34
N THR A 495 -9.02 11.71 32.63
CA THR A 495 -9.51 11.54 34.00
C THR A 495 -9.12 10.15 34.50
N GLY A 496 -8.31 10.06 35.56
CA GLY A 496 -7.96 8.76 36.16
C GLY A 496 -6.51 8.29 35.97
N ASN A 497 -5.55 9.20 35.91
CA ASN A 497 -4.13 8.88 36.06
C ASN A 497 -3.53 8.07 34.90
N GLN A 498 -4.05 8.15 33.67
CA GLN A 498 -3.32 7.72 32.48
C GLN A 498 -2.28 8.80 32.16
N THR A 499 -1.06 8.62 32.64
CA THR A 499 0.04 9.55 32.38
C THR A 499 0.36 9.55 30.89
N VAL A 500 0.50 10.76 30.34
CA VAL A 500 0.80 11.11 28.95
C VAL A 500 2.16 10.54 28.51
N ASP A 501 2.20 9.25 28.16
CA ASP A 501 3.42 8.59 27.65
C ASP A 501 3.24 7.95 26.27
N HIS A 502 2.12 8.21 25.60
CA HIS A 502 1.79 7.62 24.30
C HIS A 502 1.87 8.66 23.18
N ALA A 503 2.93 9.48 23.17
CA ALA A 503 3.14 10.46 22.11
C ALA A 503 3.38 9.77 20.76
N GLY A 504 2.78 10.32 19.70
CA GLY A 504 2.85 9.82 18.33
C GLY A 504 1.50 9.31 17.83
N ALA A 505 0.95 9.98 16.82
CA ALA A 505 -0.26 9.52 16.15
C ALA A 505 0.07 8.33 15.22
N GLY A 506 -0.71 7.25 15.24
CA GLY A 506 -0.53 6.09 14.36
C GLY A 506 -0.94 6.39 12.92
N VAL A 507 -0.03 7.02 12.16
CA VAL A 507 -0.27 7.31 10.75
C VAL A 507 -0.14 6.01 9.96
N ILE A 508 -1.25 5.50 9.44
CA ILE A 508 -1.22 4.29 8.61
C ILE A 508 -0.43 4.59 7.33
N THR A 509 0.59 3.77 7.10
CA THR A 509 1.59 3.95 6.06
C THR A 509 1.76 2.66 5.28
N VAL A 510 1.90 2.75 3.94
CA VAL A 510 2.12 1.59 3.06
C VAL A 510 3.47 1.72 2.36
N ALA A 511 4.35 0.73 2.55
CA ALA A 511 5.60 0.59 1.81
C ALA A 511 5.46 -0.49 0.73
N ARG A 512 5.63 -0.09 -0.54
CA ARG A 512 5.62 -1.00 -1.70
C ARG A 512 7.02 -1.31 -2.18
N GLN A 513 7.28 -2.58 -2.50
CA GLN A 513 8.52 -3.00 -3.10
C GLN A 513 8.68 -2.41 -4.51
N SER A 514 9.77 -1.68 -4.73
CA SER A 514 10.07 -0.98 -5.98
C SER A 514 11.18 -1.62 -6.82
N SER A 515 11.94 -2.57 -6.24
CA SER A 515 12.94 -3.33 -6.97
C SER A 515 13.30 -4.65 -6.28
N GLY A 516 14.05 -5.50 -6.97
CA GLY A 516 14.46 -6.82 -6.48
C GLY A 516 13.46 -7.92 -6.85
N ALA A 517 13.74 -9.14 -6.40
CA ALA A 517 12.86 -10.28 -6.65
C ALA A 517 11.56 -10.14 -5.85
N GLY A 518 10.41 -10.27 -6.51
CA GLY A 518 9.11 -10.44 -5.85
C GLY A 518 8.78 -11.91 -5.58
N LEU A 519 7.65 -12.17 -4.92
CA LEU A 519 7.24 -13.51 -4.51
C LEU A 519 6.89 -14.45 -5.67
N PHE A 520 6.63 -13.95 -6.88
CA PHE A 520 6.48 -14.81 -8.07
C PHE A 520 7.82 -15.23 -8.70
N GLY A 521 8.95 -14.80 -8.12
CA GLY A 521 10.29 -15.18 -8.57
C GLY A 521 10.82 -14.35 -9.75
N THR A 522 10.06 -13.34 -10.18
CA THR A 522 10.46 -12.32 -11.15
C THR A 522 10.85 -11.04 -10.44
N ASN A 523 11.73 -10.24 -11.05
CA ASN A 523 12.03 -8.92 -10.50
C ASN A 523 10.83 -7.99 -10.68
N VAL A 524 10.58 -7.16 -9.66
CA VAL A 524 9.55 -6.11 -9.68
C VAL A 524 10.18 -4.75 -9.99
N SER A 525 9.36 -3.78 -10.38
CA SER A 525 9.78 -2.43 -10.69
C SER A 525 8.74 -1.42 -10.22
N GLY A 526 9.18 -0.36 -9.56
CA GLY A 526 8.35 0.75 -9.13
C GLY A 526 9.17 2.03 -8.92
N PRO A 527 8.51 3.13 -8.51
CA PRO A 527 9.18 4.38 -8.14
C PRO A 527 10.28 4.19 -7.07
N SER A 528 11.33 4.99 -7.15
CA SER A 528 12.38 4.98 -6.12
C SER A 528 12.00 5.86 -4.93
N ASN A 529 12.54 5.58 -3.74
CA ASN A 529 12.47 6.50 -2.59
C ASN A 529 13.47 7.67 -2.63
N ALA A 530 14.17 7.86 -3.75
CA ALA A 530 15.15 8.94 -3.89
C ALA A 530 14.46 10.31 -3.91
N PRO A 531 15.08 11.35 -3.32
CA PRO A 531 14.49 12.68 -3.33
C PRO A 531 14.26 13.24 -4.75
N THR A 532 13.07 13.79 -5.00
CA THR A 532 12.68 14.48 -6.24
C THR A 532 12.29 15.94 -5.94
N THR A 533 11.93 16.72 -6.96
CA THR A 533 11.46 18.11 -6.80
C THR A 533 9.93 18.24 -6.73
N GLY A 534 9.20 17.15 -6.98
CA GLY A 534 7.75 17.14 -7.05
C GLY A 534 7.20 15.79 -7.52
N ILE A 535 5.88 15.71 -7.57
CA ILE A 535 5.09 14.56 -7.99
C ILE A 535 3.91 15.02 -8.86
N SER A 536 3.49 14.18 -9.79
CA SER A 536 2.30 14.37 -10.62
C SER A 536 1.19 13.42 -10.19
N ASP A 537 -0.04 13.81 -10.47
CA ASP A 537 -1.23 13.04 -10.19
C ASP A 537 -2.10 12.88 -11.45
N ASN A 538 -2.96 11.86 -11.44
CA ASN A 538 -3.89 11.63 -12.55
C ASN A 538 -5.11 12.54 -12.40
N PHE A 539 -5.58 13.11 -13.50
CA PHE A 539 -6.87 13.79 -13.52
C PHE A 539 -8.03 12.80 -13.36
N GLY A 540 -9.07 13.18 -12.61
CA GLY A 540 -10.37 12.52 -12.65
C GLY A 540 -10.77 11.72 -11.42
N ASP A 541 -9.93 11.67 -10.39
CA ASP A 541 -10.07 10.84 -9.19
C ASP A 541 -10.48 11.59 -7.91
N ALA A 542 -10.64 12.91 -7.97
CA ALA A 542 -11.31 13.70 -6.92
C ALA A 542 -12.84 13.49 -6.93
N LEU A 543 -13.28 12.27 -6.68
CA LEU A 543 -14.68 11.89 -6.76
C LEU A 543 -15.47 12.39 -5.55
N TYR A 544 -16.72 12.78 -5.78
CA TYR A 544 -17.72 12.87 -4.71
C TYR A 544 -19.07 12.26 -5.14
N PRO A 545 -19.65 11.33 -4.37
CA PRO A 545 -19.05 10.60 -3.23
C PRO A 545 -17.66 10.03 -3.50
N VAL A 546 -16.80 9.96 -2.48
CA VAL A 546 -15.36 9.71 -2.62
C VAL A 546 -14.99 8.39 -3.28
N ILE A 547 -15.96 7.45 -3.35
CA ILE A 547 -15.86 6.24 -4.16
C ILE A 547 -17.11 6.11 -5.04
N GLY A 548 -16.90 5.84 -6.34
CA GLY A 548 -17.98 5.69 -7.32
C GLY A 548 -18.71 6.99 -7.70
N GLY A 549 -18.26 8.14 -7.20
CA GLY A 549 -18.87 9.43 -7.45
C GLY A 549 -18.44 10.10 -8.75
N THR A 550 -18.66 11.42 -8.82
CA THR A 550 -18.28 12.26 -9.95
C THR A 550 -17.13 13.18 -9.57
N ASN A 551 -16.22 13.41 -10.51
CA ASN A 551 -15.09 14.30 -10.28
C ASN A 551 -15.55 15.72 -9.88
N VAL A 552 -14.92 16.26 -8.83
CA VAL A 552 -15.06 17.60 -8.31
C VAL A 552 -13.81 18.39 -8.68
N LEU A 553 -13.84 19.09 -9.80
CA LEU A 553 -12.68 19.78 -10.40
C LEU A 553 -11.95 20.75 -9.45
N GLY A 554 -12.65 21.36 -8.50
CA GLY A 554 -12.02 22.23 -7.51
C GLY A 554 -11.24 21.49 -6.43
N MET A 555 -11.36 20.17 -6.35
CA MET A 555 -10.64 19.30 -5.41
C MET A 555 -9.55 18.46 -6.09
N ASP A 556 -9.61 18.32 -7.42
CA ASP A 556 -8.72 17.51 -8.27
C ASP A 556 -7.31 18.11 -8.38
N ILE A 557 -6.37 17.51 -7.65
CA ILE A 557 -4.95 17.85 -7.61
C ILE A 557 -4.26 17.14 -8.78
N LEU A 558 -3.38 17.85 -9.48
CA LEU A 558 -2.65 17.30 -10.64
C LEU A 558 -1.15 17.18 -10.39
N SER A 559 -0.62 17.90 -9.41
CA SER A 559 0.79 17.83 -9.01
C SER A 559 1.07 18.65 -7.77
N ASN A 560 2.16 18.29 -7.09
CA ASN A 560 2.77 19.10 -6.04
C ASN A 560 4.28 19.22 -6.25
N SER A 561 4.85 20.35 -5.83
CA SER A 561 6.30 20.58 -5.81
C SER A 561 6.67 21.51 -4.67
N ILE A 562 7.89 21.34 -4.16
CA ILE A 562 8.46 22.16 -3.08
C ILE A 562 9.84 22.65 -3.52
N SER A 563 10.08 23.94 -3.34
CA SER A 563 11.39 24.56 -3.59
C SER A 563 11.79 25.51 -2.45
N LEU A 564 13.09 25.76 -2.29
CA LEU A 564 13.62 26.63 -1.25
C LEU A 564 14.46 27.75 -1.86
N SER A 565 14.15 29.00 -1.52
CA SER A 565 14.93 30.18 -1.89
C SER A 565 15.10 31.11 -0.69
N GLY A 566 16.34 31.27 -0.22
CA GLY A 566 16.61 32.01 1.01
C GLY A 566 15.89 31.37 2.20
N ASN A 567 15.03 32.14 2.87
CA ASN A 567 14.23 31.69 4.02
C ASN A 567 12.78 31.36 3.65
N ILE A 568 12.49 31.19 2.35
CA ILE A 568 11.14 30.91 1.87
C ILE A 568 11.11 29.54 1.21
N LEU A 569 10.27 28.67 1.78
CA LEU A 569 9.86 27.42 1.15
C LEU A 569 8.62 27.71 0.31
N THR A 570 8.71 27.52 -1.01
CA THR A 570 7.59 27.71 -1.93
C THR A 570 6.97 26.37 -2.24
N VAL A 571 5.73 26.18 -1.79
CA VAL A 571 4.88 25.03 -2.11
C VAL A 571 3.99 25.39 -3.29
N THR A 572 4.05 24.61 -4.37
CA THR A 572 3.23 24.82 -5.56
C THR A 572 2.41 23.58 -5.87
N THR A 573 1.09 23.76 -5.89
CA THR A 573 0.12 22.70 -6.23
C THR A 573 -0.67 23.12 -7.46
N ARG A 574 -0.84 22.22 -8.42
CA ARG A 574 -1.75 22.45 -9.56
C ARG A 574 -3.08 21.75 -9.27
N ILE A 575 -4.18 22.49 -9.41
CA ILE A 575 -5.55 22.01 -9.18
C ILE A 575 -6.37 22.36 -10.42
N VAL A 576 -7.25 21.47 -10.87
CA VAL A 576 -7.99 21.67 -12.13
C VAL A 576 -8.74 23.00 -12.18
N ASP A 577 -9.58 23.33 -11.18
CA ASP A 577 -10.35 24.59 -11.19
C ASP A 577 -10.63 25.18 -9.79
N LEU A 578 -9.84 26.18 -9.39
CA LEU A 578 -10.04 26.97 -8.17
C LEU A 578 -10.86 28.26 -8.39
N SER A 579 -11.38 28.51 -9.59
CA SER A 579 -12.00 29.80 -9.94
C SER A 579 -13.36 30.04 -9.26
N ASN A 580 -14.02 28.97 -8.80
CA ASN A 580 -15.36 29.04 -8.21
C ASN A 580 -15.51 28.15 -6.96
N PRO A 581 -14.92 28.54 -5.80
CA PRO A 581 -15.00 27.77 -4.57
C PRO A 581 -16.43 27.55 -4.08
N ARG A 582 -17.36 28.47 -4.37
CA ARG A 582 -18.78 28.29 -4.04
C ARG A 582 -19.40 27.09 -4.76
N ALA A 583 -19.11 26.94 -6.06
CA ALA A 583 -19.61 25.80 -6.83
C ALA A 583 -19.01 24.49 -6.34
N THR A 584 -17.71 24.47 -6.01
CA THR A 584 -17.02 23.32 -5.42
C THR A 584 -17.66 22.92 -4.09
N ALA A 585 -17.84 23.86 -3.15
CA ALA A 585 -18.45 23.58 -1.85
C ALA A 585 -19.90 23.07 -1.97
N LEU A 586 -20.68 23.54 -2.95
CA LEU A 586 -22.05 23.07 -3.17
C LEU A 586 -22.13 21.62 -3.69
N ARG A 587 -21.03 21.06 -4.22
CA ARG A 587 -20.98 19.67 -4.69
C ARG A 587 -20.80 18.67 -3.55
N ILE A 588 -20.25 19.11 -2.42
CA ILE A 588 -19.92 18.26 -1.28
C ILE A 588 -20.75 18.72 -0.08
N ALA A 589 -21.67 17.88 0.38
CA ALA A 589 -22.61 18.27 1.44
C ALA A 589 -21.87 18.66 2.73
N GLY A 590 -22.36 19.69 3.41
CA GLY A 590 -21.81 20.14 4.70
C GLY A 590 -20.57 21.04 4.62
N THR A 591 -20.04 21.31 3.43
CA THR A 591 -18.79 22.05 3.26
C THR A 591 -18.95 23.53 3.63
N ALA A 592 -18.25 23.96 4.68
CA ALA A 592 -18.05 25.37 5.03
C ALA A 592 -16.67 25.88 4.59
N PHE A 593 -15.68 24.99 4.56
CA PHE A 593 -14.28 25.28 4.23
C PHE A 593 -13.75 24.28 3.20
N LEU A 594 -13.02 24.79 2.21
CA LEU A 594 -12.24 24.01 1.26
C LEU A 594 -10.77 24.17 1.64
N GLN A 595 -10.10 23.08 2.00
CA GLN A 595 -8.74 23.12 2.52
C GLN A 595 -7.81 22.36 1.57
N TYR A 596 -6.65 22.93 1.28
CA TYR A 596 -5.63 22.35 0.41
C TYR A 596 -4.33 22.33 1.20
N ILE A 597 -3.90 21.14 1.59
CA ILE A 597 -2.84 20.94 2.58
C ILE A 597 -1.73 20.13 1.93
N THR A 598 -0.50 20.62 2.01
CA THR A 598 0.70 19.82 1.74
C THR A 598 1.37 19.53 3.07
N ARG A 599 1.53 18.25 3.43
CA ARG A 599 2.23 17.82 4.65
C ARG A 599 3.52 17.10 4.31
N TRP A 600 4.47 17.15 5.23
CA TRP A 600 5.72 16.39 5.16
C TRP A 600 6.23 16.08 6.56
N GLN A 601 7.09 15.06 6.65
CA GLN A 601 7.81 14.74 7.88
C GLN A 601 9.23 15.32 7.80
N MET A 602 9.70 15.92 8.88
CA MET A 602 11.10 16.31 9.02
C MET A 602 11.59 15.94 10.41
N GLY A 603 12.38 14.87 10.49
CA GLY A 603 12.67 14.21 11.76
C GLY A 603 11.38 13.67 12.38
N ASN A 604 11.18 13.91 13.68
CA ASN A 604 10.03 13.40 14.44
C ASN A 604 8.87 14.42 14.47
N THR A 605 8.64 15.18 13.41
CA THR A 605 7.58 16.21 13.41
C THR A 605 6.92 16.30 12.05
N ILE A 606 5.60 16.31 12.06
CA ILE A 606 4.77 16.59 10.89
C ILE A 606 4.62 18.10 10.76
N TYR A 607 5.06 18.62 9.62
CA TYR A 607 4.86 20.00 9.21
C TYR A 607 3.89 20.07 8.04
N PHE A 608 3.30 21.24 7.85
CA PHE A 608 2.39 21.47 6.74
C PHE A 608 2.44 22.90 6.21
N ALA A 609 1.95 23.06 4.99
CA ALA A 609 1.57 24.32 4.37
C ALA A 609 0.16 24.18 3.81
N ALA A 610 -0.72 25.14 4.09
CA ALA A 610 -2.13 25.05 3.75
C ALA A 610 -2.69 26.35 3.17
N MET A 611 -3.68 26.18 2.31
CA MET A 611 -4.63 27.22 1.95
C MET A 611 -6.03 26.76 2.35
N GLU A 612 -6.76 27.63 3.05
CA GLU A 612 -8.19 27.44 3.32
C GLU A 612 -8.97 28.50 2.54
N ASN A 613 -10.06 28.10 1.88
CA ASN A 613 -10.98 29.01 1.22
C ASN A 613 -12.41 28.77 1.68
N THR A 614 -13.20 29.83 1.57
CA THR A 614 -14.63 29.81 1.87
C THR A 614 -15.45 29.95 0.59
N PRO A 615 -16.76 29.63 0.61
CA PRO A 615 -17.65 29.91 -0.53
C PRO A 615 -17.71 31.39 -0.96
N LEU A 616 -17.22 32.31 -0.14
CA LEU A 616 -17.11 33.74 -0.46
C LEU A 616 -15.82 34.10 -1.20
N ASN A 617 -14.95 33.12 -1.48
CA ASN A 617 -13.65 33.28 -2.11
C ASN A 617 -12.70 34.21 -1.34
N ASN A 618 -12.56 33.96 -0.04
CA ASN A 618 -11.62 34.65 0.84
C ASN A 618 -10.54 33.66 1.30
N PRO A 619 -9.49 33.42 0.51
CA PRO A 619 -8.46 32.45 0.86
C PRO A 619 -7.56 32.98 1.98
N THR A 620 -7.18 32.10 2.89
CA THR A 620 -6.14 32.30 3.91
C THR A 620 -5.01 31.31 3.67
N PHE A 621 -3.76 31.75 3.88
CA PHE A 621 -2.56 30.93 3.70
C PHE A 621 -1.83 30.82 5.03
N PHE A 622 -1.41 29.61 5.37
CA PHE A 622 -0.79 29.35 6.67
C PHE A 622 0.08 28.10 6.63
N ALA A 623 0.95 27.96 7.61
CA ALA A 623 1.84 26.82 7.77
C ALA A 623 2.15 26.59 9.25
N GLY A 624 2.74 25.44 9.56
CA GLY A 624 3.18 25.17 10.92
C GLY A 624 3.42 23.70 11.19
N LYS A 625 3.35 23.35 12.47
CA LYS A 625 3.36 21.96 12.95
C LYS A 625 1.94 21.44 13.02
N ALA A 626 1.74 20.20 12.59
CA ALA A 626 0.48 19.52 12.86
C ALA A 626 0.26 19.39 14.38
N GLN A 627 -1.00 19.26 14.76
CA GLN A 627 -1.46 18.99 16.11
C GLN A 627 -2.30 17.71 16.10
N SER A 628 -2.78 17.29 17.26
CA SER A 628 -3.70 16.17 17.39
C SER A 628 -4.87 16.47 18.31
N VAL A 629 -5.96 15.75 18.08
CA VAL A 629 -7.01 15.52 19.06
C VAL A 629 -6.87 14.09 19.54
N ASP A 630 -6.67 13.94 20.85
CA ASP A 630 -6.42 12.67 21.48
C ASP A 630 -7.75 12.15 22.05
N LEU A 631 -8.17 10.96 21.62
CA LEU A 631 -9.36 10.30 22.13
C LEU A 631 -8.93 9.18 23.08
N CYS A 632 -9.85 8.82 23.98
CA CYS A 632 -9.65 7.71 24.89
C CYS A 632 -10.60 6.59 24.51
N SER A 633 -10.03 5.49 24.04
CA SER A 633 -10.75 4.25 23.84
C SER A 633 -10.67 3.38 25.10
N VAL A 634 -11.42 2.26 25.15
CA VAL A 634 -11.17 1.21 26.15
C VAL A 634 -9.72 0.77 26.08
N SER A 635 -9.10 0.81 24.89
CA SER A 635 -7.77 0.26 24.58
C SER A 635 -6.56 1.16 24.90
N ALA A 636 -6.68 2.50 24.90
CA ALA A 636 -5.70 3.50 25.36
C ALA A 636 -6.19 4.93 25.03
N CYS A 637 -5.57 5.96 25.61
CA CYS A 637 -5.64 7.32 25.10
C CYS A 637 -4.40 7.63 24.26
N PHE A 638 -4.60 8.04 23.01
CA PHE A 638 -3.53 8.42 22.07
C PHE A 638 -4.08 9.41 21.03
N PRO A 639 -3.24 10.03 20.20
CA PRO A 639 -3.72 10.86 19.09
C PRO A 639 -4.55 10.03 18.11
N HIS A 640 -5.83 10.38 17.90
CA HIS A 640 -6.71 9.67 16.96
C HIS A 640 -7.05 10.50 15.71
N VAL A 641 -6.92 11.83 15.80
CA VAL A 641 -7.13 12.75 14.68
C VAL A 641 -5.98 13.73 14.59
N ILE A 642 -5.39 13.86 13.40
CA ILE A 642 -4.39 14.89 13.09
C ILE A 642 -5.11 16.17 12.65
N THR A 643 -4.65 17.31 13.17
CA THR A 643 -5.16 18.62 12.82
C THR A 643 -4.08 19.53 12.22
N TYR A 644 -4.50 20.39 11.29
CA TYR A 644 -3.64 21.35 10.59
C TYR A 644 -4.12 22.76 10.97
N PRO A 645 -3.67 23.31 12.10
CA PRO A 645 -4.29 24.47 12.72
C PRO A 645 -4.10 25.77 11.93
N GLU A 646 -5.18 26.53 11.79
CA GLU A 646 -5.22 27.84 11.15
C GLU A 646 -4.54 28.94 12.01
N PRO A 647 -4.28 30.15 11.46
CA PRO A 647 -3.72 31.25 12.23
C PRO A 647 -4.57 31.63 13.44
N GLY A 648 -3.92 31.72 14.60
CA GLY A 648 -4.59 31.96 15.89
C GLY A 648 -5.06 30.69 16.61
N LEU A 649 -5.00 29.53 15.95
CA LEU A 649 -5.30 28.22 16.54
C LEU A 649 -4.05 27.32 16.65
N GLY A 650 -2.91 27.76 16.13
CA GLY A 650 -1.64 27.06 16.23
C GLY A 650 -0.74 27.24 15.01
N GLY A 651 -1.32 27.57 13.85
CA GLY A 651 -0.57 27.88 12.63
C GLY A 651 -0.06 29.33 12.59
N ALA A 652 0.95 29.55 11.75
CA ALA A 652 1.47 30.85 11.40
C ALA A 652 0.83 31.34 10.09
N THR A 653 0.55 32.65 10.02
CA THR A 653 0.06 33.27 8.78
C THR A 653 1.18 33.31 7.74
N GLU A 654 0.87 32.90 6.52
CA GLU A 654 1.79 32.91 5.39
C GLU A 654 1.26 33.78 4.24
N THR A 655 2.05 33.93 3.19
CA THR A 655 1.62 34.57 1.95
C THR A 655 1.39 33.54 0.85
N GLY A 656 0.50 33.81 -0.08
CA GLY A 656 0.23 32.90 -1.19
C GLY A 656 -0.55 33.55 -2.31
N SER A 657 -0.79 32.80 -3.38
CA SER A 657 -1.58 33.24 -4.53
C SER A 657 -2.29 32.08 -5.20
N ILE A 658 -3.44 32.36 -5.80
CA ILE A 658 -4.17 31.48 -6.70
C ILE A 658 -4.16 32.13 -8.08
N LYS A 659 -3.69 31.41 -9.10
CA LYS A 659 -3.70 31.85 -10.50
C LYS A 659 -4.46 30.84 -11.34
N CYS A 660 -5.60 31.27 -11.89
CA CYS A 660 -6.40 30.47 -12.80
C CYS A 660 -6.39 31.08 -14.21
N PRO A 661 -6.31 30.28 -15.27
CA PRO A 661 -6.60 30.76 -16.61
C PRO A 661 -8.10 31.10 -16.74
N SER A 662 -8.47 31.77 -17.84
CA SER A 662 -9.88 32.16 -18.09
C SER A 662 -10.83 30.96 -18.20
N THR A 663 -10.30 29.81 -18.62
CA THR A 663 -11.00 28.53 -18.77
C THR A 663 -10.13 27.41 -18.18
N PRO A 664 -10.20 27.19 -16.86
CA PRO A 664 -9.47 26.13 -16.18
C PRO A 664 -9.86 24.74 -16.68
N SER A 665 -8.88 23.85 -16.78
CA SER A 665 -9.03 22.46 -17.23
C SER A 665 -7.82 21.63 -16.80
N ALA A 666 -7.88 20.30 -16.93
CA ALA A 666 -6.74 19.43 -16.60
C ALA A 666 -5.46 19.80 -17.39
N SER A 667 -5.59 20.17 -18.67
CA SER A 667 -4.48 20.60 -19.53
C SER A 667 -4.04 22.06 -19.30
N ASN A 668 -4.90 22.88 -18.68
CA ASN A 668 -4.59 24.27 -18.34
C ASN A 668 -5.16 24.59 -16.93
N PRO A 669 -4.56 24.05 -15.87
CA PRO A 669 -5.12 24.09 -14.53
C PRO A 669 -4.80 25.39 -13.80
N CYS A 670 -5.48 25.62 -12.68
CA CYS A 670 -5.10 26.64 -11.72
C CYS A 670 -3.80 26.26 -10.99
N THR A 671 -3.06 27.28 -10.55
CA THR A 671 -1.85 27.12 -9.73
C THR A 671 -2.07 27.78 -8.37
N LEU A 672 -1.93 26.99 -7.31
CA LEU A 672 -1.86 27.43 -5.92
C LEU A 672 -0.38 27.54 -5.52
N THR A 673 0.02 28.69 -4.99
CA THR A 673 1.37 28.90 -4.46
C THR A 673 1.27 29.38 -3.01
N ILE A 674 2.01 28.74 -2.11
CA ILE A 674 2.16 29.13 -0.70
C ILE A 674 3.64 29.41 -0.46
N ASN A 675 3.95 30.61 0.02
CA ASN A 675 5.29 31.01 0.41
C ASN A 675 5.38 30.93 1.93
N VAL A 676 6.09 29.90 2.40
CA VAL A 676 6.22 29.55 3.81
C VAL A 676 7.53 30.09 4.34
N ASN A 677 7.48 30.82 5.44
CA ASN A 677 8.68 31.18 6.18
C ASN A 677 9.26 29.93 6.86
N VAL A 678 10.50 29.58 6.53
CA VAL A 678 11.13 28.37 7.06
C VAL A 678 11.18 28.34 8.59
N ALA A 679 11.19 29.50 9.25
CA ALA A 679 11.18 29.58 10.72
C ALA A 679 9.92 28.95 11.34
N ASP A 680 8.79 28.99 10.64
CA ASP A 680 7.51 28.48 11.11
C ASP A 680 7.37 26.95 10.90
N VAL A 681 8.23 26.37 10.06
CA VAL A 681 8.25 24.95 9.73
C VAL A 681 9.57 24.23 10.06
N GLY A 682 10.24 24.68 11.12
CA GLY A 682 11.41 23.97 11.67
C GLY A 682 12.75 24.28 11.01
N ASN A 683 12.83 25.37 10.23
CA ASN A 683 14.02 25.85 9.52
C ASN A 683 14.63 24.85 8.54
N PRO A 684 13.86 24.26 7.59
CA PRO A 684 14.42 23.38 6.58
C PRO A 684 15.48 24.10 5.73
N THR A 685 16.51 23.35 5.37
CA THR A 685 17.62 23.76 4.51
C THR A 685 17.62 22.94 3.23
N SER A 686 18.48 23.26 2.26
CA SER A 686 18.63 22.46 1.04
C SER A 686 19.22 21.06 1.26
N SER A 687 19.71 20.78 2.47
CA SER A 687 20.13 19.45 2.94
C SER A 687 19.12 18.77 3.84
N SER A 688 18.04 19.45 4.24
CA SER A 688 16.98 18.84 5.05
C SER A 688 16.16 17.91 4.16
N LEU A 689 16.04 16.64 4.57
CA LEU A 689 15.11 15.72 3.94
C LEU A 689 13.70 16.04 4.44
N LEU A 690 12.80 16.34 3.51
CA LEU A 690 11.36 16.38 3.76
C LEU A 690 10.81 15.05 3.23
N GLU A 691 10.38 14.21 4.14
CA GLU A 691 9.92 12.85 3.87
C GLU A 691 8.41 12.82 3.66
N GLU A 692 7.95 11.88 2.83
CA GLU A 692 6.52 11.57 2.65
C GLU A 692 5.68 12.81 2.35
N VAL A 693 6.20 13.66 1.46
CA VAL A 693 5.48 14.84 1.01
C VAL A 693 4.24 14.40 0.25
N GLY A 694 3.08 14.82 0.73
CA GLY A 694 1.79 14.58 0.10
C GLY A 694 0.91 15.83 0.15
N SER A 695 0.09 16.02 -0.89
CA SER A 695 -0.91 17.10 -0.93
C SER A 695 -2.31 16.53 -0.97
N TYR A 696 -3.22 17.15 -0.23
CA TYR A 696 -4.59 16.68 -0.04
C TYR A 696 -5.57 17.83 -0.15
N SER A 697 -6.78 17.55 -0.68
CA SER A 697 -7.90 18.48 -0.67
C SER A 697 -9.01 17.95 0.23
N PHE A 698 -9.45 18.79 1.16
CA PHE A 698 -10.47 18.47 2.15
C PHE A 698 -11.69 19.38 2.05
N ALA A 699 -12.85 18.80 2.31
CA ALA A 699 -14.06 19.52 2.63
C ALA A 699 -14.33 19.42 4.14
N SER A 700 -14.55 20.55 4.81
CA SER A 700 -14.79 20.58 6.26
C SER A 700 -15.95 21.49 6.65
N ALA A 701 -16.68 21.13 7.71
CA ALA A 701 -17.72 21.95 8.32
C ALA A 701 -17.17 23.03 9.27
N HIS A 702 -15.94 22.87 9.75
CA HIS A 702 -15.27 23.79 10.67
C HIS A 702 -13.75 23.80 10.46
N GLN A 703 -13.09 24.78 11.06
CA GLN A 703 -11.63 24.87 11.08
C GLN A 703 -11.03 23.68 11.85
N SER A 704 -9.90 23.18 11.38
CA SER A 704 -9.22 21.99 11.91
C SER A 704 -8.64 22.26 13.29
N GLY A 705 -8.01 23.43 13.51
CA GLY A 705 -7.44 23.81 14.80
C GLY A 705 -8.47 24.09 15.90
N ALA A 706 -9.75 24.21 15.55
CA ALA A 706 -10.84 24.43 16.49
C ALA A 706 -11.58 23.14 16.89
N MET A 707 -11.14 21.99 16.34
CA MET A 707 -11.79 20.70 16.58
C MET A 707 -11.76 20.32 18.06
N THR A 708 -12.90 19.87 18.56
CA THR A 708 -13.04 19.38 19.94
C THR A 708 -12.98 17.85 19.99
N ASN A 709 -12.63 17.29 21.15
CA ASN A 709 -12.68 15.83 21.36
C ASN A 709 -14.08 15.25 21.07
N ALA A 710 -15.17 15.97 21.37
CA ALA A 710 -16.52 15.51 21.08
C ALA A 710 -16.83 15.44 19.57
N GLN A 711 -16.24 16.33 18.77
CA GLN A 711 -16.37 16.31 17.31
C GLN A 711 -15.53 15.19 16.70
N ALA A 712 -14.27 15.04 17.14
CA ALA A 712 -13.43 13.92 16.73
C ALA A 712 -14.07 12.56 17.08
N GLU A 713 -14.62 12.41 18.29
CA GLU A 713 -15.37 11.22 18.71
C GLU A 713 -16.58 10.95 17.81
N ALA A 714 -17.23 12.00 17.31
CA ALA A 714 -18.37 11.90 16.39
C ALA A 714 -17.97 11.72 14.90
N ASP A 715 -16.68 11.68 14.58
CA ASP A 715 -16.15 11.74 13.21
C ASP A 715 -16.55 13.00 12.42
N ASP A 716 -16.77 14.10 13.13
CA ASP A 716 -16.91 15.43 12.54
C ASP A 716 -15.49 15.98 12.28
N VAL A 717 -14.86 15.43 11.23
CA VAL A 717 -13.48 15.74 10.82
C VAL A 717 -13.44 16.07 9.31
N PRO A 718 -12.37 16.73 8.82
CA PRO A 718 -12.25 17.04 7.39
C PRO A 718 -12.35 15.79 6.52
N LEU A 719 -13.24 15.81 5.53
CA LEU A 719 -13.36 14.74 4.54
C LEU A 719 -12.33 14.94 3.43
N GLN A 720 -11.41 13.98 3.28
CA GLN A 720 -10.52 13.93 2.12
C GLN A 720 -11.31 13.62 0.86
N VAL A 721 -11.27 14.53 -0.11
CA VAL A 721 -11.87 14.33 -1.44
C VAL A 721 -10.81 13.88 -2.42
N ASP A 722 -9.60 14.46 -2.31
CA ASP A 722 -8.51 14.12 -3.19
C ASP A 722 -7.14 14.17 -2.52
N GLY A 723 -6.13 13.62 -3.18
CA GLY A 723 -4.74 13.83 -2.83
C GLY A 723 -3.76 13.20 -3.81
N VAL A 724 -2.51 13.64 -3.73
CA VAL A 724 -1.35 13.07 -4.42
C VAL A 724 -0.29 12.73 -3.37
N CYS A 725 0.16 11.48 -3.37
CA CYS A 725 1.10 10.97 -2.37
C CYS A 725 1.94 9.83 -2.97
N CYS A 726 3.19 9.61 -2.60
CA CYS A 726 4.07 10.49 -1.81
C CYS A 726 5.45 10.55 -2.44
N TYR A 727 6.21 11.61 -2.12
CA TYR A 727 7.59 11.74 -2.56
C TYR A 727 8.49 12.33 -1.46
N ASN A 728 9.78 12.04 -1.54
CA ASN A 728 10.80 12.65 -0.69
C ASN A 728 11.40 13.85 -1.43
N THR A 729 11.83 14.88 -0.71
CA THR A 729 12.53 16.00 -1.34
C THR A 729 13.65 16.57 -0.49
N LEU A 730 14.70 17.02 -1.17
CA LEU A 730 15.67 17.96 -0.64
C LEU A 730 15.32 19.31 -1.27
N PRO A 731 14.67 20.22 -0.54
CA PRO A 731 14.07 21.41 -1.14
C PRO A 731 15.21 22.32 -1.61
N ARG A 732 15.39 22.39 -2.92
CA ARG A 732 16.42 23.19 -3.58
C ARG A 732 15.77 24.38 -4.28
N PRO A 733 16.55 25.42 -4.65
CA PRO A 733 16.03 26.44 -5.55
C PRO A 733 15.43 25.77 -6.79
N PRO A 734 14.34 26.30 -7.36
CA PRO A 734 13.80 25.79 -8.61
C PRO A 734 14.95 25.71 -9.61
N GLN A 735 15.23 24.53 -10.13
CA GLN A 735 16.13 24.46 -11.28
C GLN A 735 15.43 25.22 -12.42
N PRO A 736 16.18 26.01 -13.22
CA PRO A 736 15.64 26.49 -14.49
C PRO A 736 14.99 25.30 -15.21
N PRO A 737 13.82 25.47 -15.85
CA PRO A 737 13.20 24.38 -16.59
C PRO A 737 14.27 23.71 -17.45
N PRO A 738 14.34 22.35 -17.46
CA PRO A 738 15.31 21.67 -18.29
C PRO A 738 15.09 22.14 -19.72
N CYS A 739 16.15 22.71 -20.27
CA CYS A 739 16.27 23.09 -21.66
C CYS A 739 15.89 21.91 -22.55
N ARG A 740 14.79 22.04 -23.30
CA ARG A 740 14.41 21.05 -24.31
C ARG A 740 14.80 21.57 -25.68
N MET A 741 15.44 20.71 -26.45
CA MET A 741 15.83 21.02 -27.83
C MET A 741 15.33 19.92 -28.76
N ALA A 742 14.80 20.32 -29.91
CA ALA A 742 14.52 19.41 -31.00
C ALA A 742 15.17 19.94 -32.28
N ASP A 743 16.22 19.25 -32.72
CA ASP A 743 16.95 19.59 -33.93
C ASP A 743 16.80 18.48 -34.96
N GLY A 744 16.40 18.83 -36.17
CA GLY A 744 16.33 17.88 -37.27
C GLY A 744 16.79 18.49 -38.57
N ASN A 745 17.69 17.82 -39.26
CA ASN A 745 18.05 18.16 -40.63
C ASN A 745 18.39 16.88 -41.37
N GLY A 746 17.75 16.65 -42.52
CA GLY A 746 17.96 15.44 -43.28
C GLY A 746 17.04 15.30 -44.48
N ASP A 747 17.11 14.12 -45.08
CA ASP A 747 16.32 13.77 -46.26
C ASP A 747 15.46 12.54 -45.95
N GLU A 748 14.24 12.54 -46.47
CA GLU A 748 13.31 11.41 -46.45
C GLU A 748 12.82 11.09 -47.88
N PRO A 749 12.17 9.94 -48.12
CA PRO A 749 11.54 9.68 -49.42
C PRO A 749 10.51 10.76 -49.77
N GLY A 750 10.60 11.32 -50.98
CA GLY A 750 9.61 12.27 -51.49
C GLY A 750 8.27 11.59 -51.82
N ASN A 751 7.18 12.33 -51.73
CA ASN A 751 5.80 11.83 -51.87
C ASN A 751 5.54 11.16 -53.23
N LYS A 752 6.20 11.64 -54.29
CA LYS A 752 6.13 11.06 -55.65
C LYS A 752 7.43 10.38 -56.10
N GLY A 753 8.29 10.03 -55.15
CA GLY A 753 9.61 9.42 -55.37
C GLY A 753 10.75 10.44 -55.48
N GLY A 754 11.98 10.02 -55.20
CA GLY A 754 13.11 10.93 -55.00
C GLY A 754 13.31 11.24 -53.51
N SER A 755 13.98 12.35 -53.20
CA SER A 755 14.27 12.78 -51.83
C SER A 755 13.59 14.12 -51.54
N ALA A 756 12.92 14.20 -50.39
CA ALA A 756 12.43 15.42 -49.78
C ALA A 756 13.35 15.81 -48.62
N HIS A 757 13.58 17.10 -48.43
CA HIS A 757 14.49 17.64 -47.43
C HIS A 757 13.71 18.34 -46.33
N PHE A 758 14.05 18.11 -45.07
CA PHE A 758 13.50 18.82 -43.92
C PHE A 758 14.60 19.48 -43.10
N SER A 759 14.27 20.61 -42.49
CA SER A 759 15.08 21.26 -41.47
C SER A 759 14.14 21.86 -40.43
N PHE A 760 14.31 21.51 -39.16
CA PHE A 760 13.61 22.16 -38.05
C PHE A 760 14.56 22.41 -36.87
N HIS A 761 14.31 23.51 -36.17
CA HIS A 761 15.05 23.92 -34.98
C HIS A 761 14.08 24.45 -33.93
N GLU A 762 13.96 23.71 -32.83
CA GLU A 762 13.19 24.12 -31.65
C GLU A 762 14.16 24.24 -30.46
N ASP A 763 14.28 25.44 -29.90
CA ASP A 763 15.12 25.73 -28.73
C ASP A 763 14.37 26.60 -27.71
N ASP A 764 13.90 25.96 -26.64
CA ASP A 764 13.23 26.64 -25.51
C ASP A 764 14.22 27.46 -24.64
N CYS A 765 15.53 27.46 -24.96
CA CYS A 765 16.58 28.05 -24.10
C CYS A 765 17.02 29.46 -24.50
N ASN A 766 17.07 29.80 -25.79
CA ASN A 766 17.79 31.01 -26.25
C ASN A 766 17.00 31.98 -27.13
N GLN A 767 15.69 31.81 -27.32
CA GLN A 767 14.86 32.68 -28.18
C GLN A 767 15.49 32.90 -29.57
N GLN A 768 16.17 31.89 -30.12
CA GLN A 768 16.50 31.91 -31.54
C GLN A 768 15.19 31.80 -32.34
N PRO A 769 15.12 32.35 -33.56
CA PRO A 769 13.95 32.16 -34.40
C PRO A 769 13.75 30.66 -34.67
N GLU A 770 12.61 30.13 -34.23
CA GLU A 770 12.11 28.81 -34.63
C GLU A 770 11.92 28.82 -36.16
N SER A 771 12.32 27.75 -36.83
CA SER A 771 12.20 27.61 -38.29
C SER A 771 11.97 26.17 -38.66
N GLU A 772 10.84 25.89 -39.31
CA GLU A 772 10.49 24.58 -39.82
C GLU A 772 10.32 24.69 -41.34
N ASP A 773 11.24 24.08 -42.07
CA ASP A 773 11.30 24.10 -43.51
C ASP A 773 11.19 22.67 -44.06
N PHE A 774 10.46 22.52 -45.16
CA PHE A 774 10.31 21.26 -45.85
C PHE A 774 10.20 21.47 -47.35
N SER A 775 11.05 20.80 -48.12
CA SER A 775 11.00 20.86 -49.59
C SER A 775 10.90 19.46 -50.18
N ASP A 776 9.90 19.24 -51.03
CA ASP A 776 9.78 18.04 -51.85
C ASP A 776 9.67 18.45 -53.34
N PRO A 777 10.79 18.44 -54.07
CA PRO A 777 10.81 18.75 -55.49
C PRO A 777 9.95 17.79 -56.33
N SER A 778 9.70 16.57 -55.86
CA SER A 778 8.94 15.55 -56.60
C SER A 778 7.44 15.83 -56.62
N SER A 779 6.93 16.46 -55.57
CA SER A 779 5.54 16.91 -55.45
C SER A 779 5.36 18.39 -55.78
N GLY A 780 6.46 19.15 -55.86
CA GLY A 780 6.45 20.60 -55.99
C GLY A 780 6.04 21.29 -54.69
N THR A 781 6.41 20.73 -53.54
CA THR A 781 6.15 21.30 -52.20
C THR A 781 7.37 22.09 -51.75
N ASP A 782 7.16 23.30 -51.25
CA ASP A 782 8.20 24.16 -50.67
C ASP A 782 7.58 24.93 -49.51
N PHE A 783 7.67 24.33 -48.33
CA PHE A 783 7.07 24.78 -47.08
C PHE A 783 8.10 25.51 -46.22
N HIS A 784 7.68 26.65 -45.70
CA HIS A 784 8.41 27.46 -44.72
C HIS A 784 7.46 27.87 -43.61
N SER A 785 7.84 27.65 -42.35
CA SER A 785 7.05 28.12 -41.22
C SER A 785 7.09 29.65 -41.09
N THR A 786 6.02 30.19 -40.52
CA THR A 786 5.89 31.62 -40.21
C THR A 786 5.55 31.87 -38.75
N GLN A 787 4.98 30.86 -38.08
CA GLN A 787 4.63 30.87 -36.67
C GLN A 787 4.49 29.44 -36.16
N VAL A 788 5.16 29.10 -35.07
CA VAL A 788 4.86 27.89 -34.28
C VAL A 788 3.81 28.25 -33.24
N ASN A 789 2.79 27.41 -33.11
CA ASN A 789 1.70 27.60 -32.13
C ASN A 789 1.85 26.67 -30.92
N SER A 790 2.43 25.49 -31.10
CA SER A 790 2.64 24.52 -30.03
C SER A 790 3.75 23.52 -30.37
N VAL A 791 4.55 23.19 -29.37
CA VAL A 791 5.52 22.09 -29.38
C VAL A 791 5.17 21.14 -28.24
N ALA A 792 5.10 19.84 -28.51
CA ALA A 792 4.82 18.80 -27.52
C ALA A 792 5.85 17.69 -27.60
N TYR A 793 6.49 17.38 -26.48
CA TYR A 793 7.49 16.32 -26.35
C TYR A 793 6.88 15.08 -25.68
N ASP A 794 7.11 13.91 -26.27
CA ASP A 794 6.81 12.61 -25.65
C ASP A 794 8.13 11.89 -25.35
N ASN A 795 8.49 11.86 -24.06
CA ASN A 795 9.73 11.24 -23.59
C ASN A 795 9.68 9.70 -23.62
N VAL A 796 8.49 9.09 -23.67
CA VAL A 796 8.34 7.63 -23.72
C VAL A 796 8.43 7.15 -25.17
N ALA A 797 7.78 7.87 -26.08
CA ALA A 797 7.82 7.57 -27.51
C ALA A 797 9.05 8.14 -28.22
N HIS A 798 9.81 9.02 -27.54
CA HIS A 798 10.94 9.78 -28.10
C HIS A 798 10.55 10.54 -29.37
N THR A 799 9.44 11.27 -29.26
CA THR A 799 8.89 12.06 -30.36
C THR A 799 8.68 13.51 -29.97
N VAL A 800 8.75 14.39 -30.97
CA VAL A 800 8.28 15.78 -30.87
C VAL A 800 7.16 16.00 -31.89
N THR A 801 6.12 16.71 -31.46
CA THR A 801 5.03 17.17 -32.32
C THR A 801 5.03 18.70 -32.35
N ILE A 802 5.17 19.27 -33.53
CA ILE A 802 5.21 20.73 -33.76
C ILE A 802 3.99 21.10 -34.61
N ALA A 803 3.24 22.12 -34.22
CA ALA A 803 2.11 22.60 -35.00
C ALA A 803 2.09 24.13 -35.08
N GLY A 804 1.70 24.66 -36.24
CA GLY A 804 1.76 26.09 -36.49
C GLY A 804 1.19 26.52 -37.84
N LEU A 805 1.61 27.70 -38.28
CA LEU A 805 1.26 28.33 -39.55
C LEU A 805 2.51 28.56 -40.40
N GLY A 806 2.39 28.40 -41.71
CA GLY A 806 3.46 28.65 -42.66
C GLY A 806 2.94 28.97 -44.04
N THR A 807 3.84 28.95 -45.02
CA THR A 807 3.50 29.04 -46.44
C THR A 807 4.01 27.83 -47.19
N ASN A 808 3.19 27.24 -48.04
CA ASN A 808 3.62 26.25 -49.03
C ASN A 808 3.56 26.88 -50.43
N ASN A 809 4.70 26.97 -51.13
CA ASN A 809 4.83 27.70 -52.40
C ASN A 809 4.28 29.13 -52.34
N GLY A 810 4.44 29.81 -51.20
CA GLY A 810 3.94 31.16 -50.97
C GLY A 810 2.45 31.27 -50.62
N PHE A 811 1.71 30.16 -50.52
CA PHE A 811 0.30 30.16 -50.07
C PHE A 811 0.18 29.79 -48.58
N PRO A 812 -0.64 30.48 -47.77
CA PRO A 812 -0.79 30.18 -46.35
C PRO A 812 -1.35 28.78 -46.08
N VAL A 813 -0.74 28.05 -45.15
CA VAL A 813 -1.17 26.73 -44.66
C VAL A 813 -0.97 26.61 -43.15
N ALA A 814 -1.76 25.77 -42.49
CA ALA A 814 -1.42 25.25 -41.17
C ALA A 814 -0.60 23.96 -41.35
N PHE A 815 0.33 23.68 -40.43
CA PHE A 815 1.18 22.50 -40.48
C PHE A 815 1.16 21.71 -39.17
N THR A 816 1.51 20.43 -39.29
CA THR A 816 1.86 19.56 -38.16
C THR A 816 3.05 18.70 -38.58
N ILE A 817 4.13 18.76 -37.79
CA ILE A 817 5.31 17.93 -37.92
C ILE A 817 5.34 16.94 -36.77
N VAL A 818 5.70 15.69 -37.06
CA VAL A 818 6.03 14.67 -36.05
C VAL A 818 7.39 14.10 -36.38
N ALA A 819 8.33 14.19 -35.44
CA ALA A 819 9.70 13.74 -35.62
C ALA A 819 10.13 12.80 -34.48
N VAL A 820 10.90 11.76 -34.82
CA VAL A 820 11.34 10.70 -33.91
C VAL A 820 12.87 10.66 -33.84
N ASP A 821 13.42 10.58 -32.64
CA ASP A 821 14.86 10.60 -32.37
C ASP A 821 15.64 9.49 -33.09
N SER A 822 16.75 9.86 -33.74
CA SER A 822 17.57 8.95 -34.56
C SER A 822 18.49 8.03 -33.75
N SER A 823 18.78 8.33 -32.49
CA SER A 823 19.64 7.54 -31.61
C SER A 823 18.93 6.33 -31.01
N LEU A 824 17.61 6.45 -30.81
CA LEU A 824 16.78 5.41 -30.19
C LEU A 824 15.99 4.60 -31.22
N VAL A 825 15.59 5.23 -32.34
CA VAL A 825 14.96 4.56 -33.48
C VAL A 825 15.76 4.81 -34.76
N PRO A 826 16.94 4.17 -34.96
CA PRO A 826 17.71 4.38 -36.20
C PRO A 826 16.92 3.94 -37.44
N PRO A 827 16.84 4.75 -38.52
CA PRO A 827 17.61 5.99 -38.77
C PRO A 827 16.93 7.31 -38.33
N GLY A 828 15.77 7.25 -37.66
CA GLY A 828 14.87 8.37 -37.39
C GLY A 828 13.64 8.33 -38.29
N LEU A 829 12.58 9.05 -37.90
CA LEU A 829 11.37 9.19 -38.70
C LEU A 829 10.91 10.65 -38.70
N PHE A 830 10.51 11.15 -39.86
CA PHE A 830 9.93 12.46 -40.03
C PHE A 830 8.55 12.34 -40.69
N SER A 831 7.66 13.27 -40.36
CA SER A 831 6.35 13.39 -40.97
C SER A 831 5.92 14.85 -40.97
N ILE A 832 5.30 15.28 -42.07
CA ILE A 832 4.67 16.60 -42.19
C ILE A 832 3.27 16.47 -42.80
N THR A 833 2.32 17.21 -42.24
CA THR A 833 0.95 17.35 -42.75
C THR A 833 0.63 18.82 -42.91
N LEU A 834 0.16 19.23 -44.08
CA LEU A 834 -0.25 20.61 -44.40
C LEU A 834 -1.76 20.69 -44.65
N SER A 835 -2.36 21.82 -44.29
CA SER A 835 -3.82 22.03 -44.42
C SER A 835 -4.32 22.11 -45.87
N ASP A 836 -3.43 22.26 -46.84
CA ASP A 836 -3.74 22.20 -48.28
C ASP A 836 -3.88 20.76 -48.81
N GLY A 837 -3.68 19.76 -47.94
CA GLY A 837 -3.82 18.33 -48.25
C GLY A 837 -2.50 17.64 -48.56
N TYR A 838 -1.36 18.33 -48.53
CA TYR A 838 -0.06 17.67 -48.66
C TYR A 838 0.32 16.91 -47.38
N ILE A 839 0.78 15.67 -47.55
CA ILE A 839 1.23 14.80 -46.44
C ILE A 839 2.48 14.05 -46.92
N ASN A 840 3.54 14.05 -46.11
CA ASN A 840 4.70 13.17 -46.34
C ASN A 840 5.15 12.54 -45.02
N THR A 841 5.60 11.29 -45.09
CA THR A 841 6.10 10.54 -43.93
C THR A 841 7.14 9.54 -44.41
N GLY A 842 8.30 9.49 -43.75
CA GLY A 842 9.34 8.53 -44.09
C GLY A 842 10.38 8.31 -43.00
N SER A 843 11.05 7.17 -43.07
CA SER A 843 12.32 6.97 -42.37
C SER A 843 13.42 7.77 -43.05
N LEU A 844 14.38 8.29 -42.28
CA LEU A 844 15.44 9.13 -42.82
C LEU A 844 16.34 8.35 -43.80
N LEU A 845 16.63 8.98 -44.95
CA LEU A 845 17.64 8.55 -45.92
C LEU A 845 19.03 9.07 -45.54
N SER A 846 19.09 10.28 -44.99
CA SER A 846 20.29 10.99 -44.51
C SER A 846 19.92 12.01 -43.45
N GLY A 847 20.92 12.47 -42.70
CA GLY A 847 20.73 13.44 -41.63
C GLY A 847 20.43 12.79 -40.28
N SER A 848 19.92 13.58 -39.34
CA SER A 848 19.57 13.12 -37.99
C SER A 848 18.52 14.02 -37.35
N ILE A 849 17.73 13.42 -36.48
CA ILE A 849 16.84 14.08 -35.53
C ILE A 849 17.38 13.81 -34.12
N THR A 850 17.59 14.87 -33.35
CA THR A 850 18.06 14.81 -31.97
C THR A 850 17.06 15.50 -31.06
N LEU A 851 16.58 14.78 -30.05
CA LEU A 851 15.69 15.30 -29.01
C LEU A 851 16.42 15.29 -27.66
N HIS A 852 16.44 16.43 -26.97
CA HIS A 852 17.10 16.62 -25.67
C HIS A 852 16.15 17.12 -24.60
#